data_AF-A0A315VR89-F1
#
_entry.id   AF-A0A315VR89-F1
#
_cell.length_a   1.000
_cell.length_b   1.000
_cell.length_c   1.000
_cell.angle_alpha   90.00
_cell.angle_beta   90.00
_cell.angle_gamma   90.00
#
_symmetry.space_group_name_H-M   'P 1'
#
loop_
_entity.id
_entity.type
_entity.pdbx_description
1 polymer ?
#
loop_
_entity_poly.entity_id
_entity_poly.type
_entity_poly.pdbx_seq_one_letter_code
_entity_poly.pdbx_strand_id
1 'polypeptide(L)'
;MAPLLKHRSGVQQTFYVFLSISLACSYNIDLDHPLVFHGPSSSFFGYSVLEHFHDNTRWLIVGAPKANSTYSSSVRSPGAVFKCRVHSNPERRCTEMDLGRGNKPRESCGKTCQGDRDDEWMGVSLARQDRASGKILVGRSFFFCSLLNRNHACAHRWKNVYYDSEHILPHGYCSVIPPTLQGRAMPLIPCYEDYKQKYGEEHGSCQAGIAGVFTEELVVMGAPGSYYWTGTVKVYNMTSDTFYSPNKDSIDSHRYSYLGYAVTAGHFSSPNAIDVAAGAPQHNGVGKVYIFKLEAGSLVKSFQASGKMMGSYFGSSLCAVDLNQDGLSDLLVGAPMHSQLRDEGQVSVYLSRGNGVMEENAVLTGDSAFNAHFGEAIAAIGDIDDDGYQDVAIGAPKEDDYGGAVYIYHGDAAGITRKYSMKLSGRSISPGLQMFGQSISGKVDMDGNGYADVTIGAFMGDSVVLLRSRPVITVDVSIFLPVSINISVPQCHEGHQNLNCFNITVCMHFRGREVPGEIELLYNLTADVDKRQKSQPSRIYFTQAGSQISQMNQQLSLEINREKCQRYTAYVKSSGYRESPHPKGIIHVSAPRYEACKFPPPFLMGVFRLVHCGRQSPQLSRLPTDSTKAAEHRHNNRHNKNCETTES
;
A
#
# COMPACT_ATOMS: atom_id res chain seq x y z
N MET A 1 -2.19 -19.17 -72.46
CA MET A 1 -3.13 -19.10 -71.33
C MET A 1 -3.05 -20.41 -70.56
N ALA A 2 -2.27 -20.42 -69.48
CA ALA A 2 -2.11 -21.56 -68.58
C ALA A 2 -2.75 -21.21 -67.23
N PRO A 3 -3.52 -22.11 -66.59
CA PRO A 3 -4.16 -21.82 -65.32
C PRO A 3 -3.18 -21.97 -64.15
N LEU A 4 -3.24 -20.99 -63.24
CA LEU A 4 -2.44 -20.84 -62.02
C LEU A 4 -2.78 -21.91 -60.97
N LEU A 5 -1.74 -22.59 -60.49
CA LEU A 5 -1.72 -23.43 -59.29
C LEU A 5 -2.03 -22.61 -58.03
N LYS A 6 -3.05 -23.00 -57.25
CA LYS A 6 -3.29 -22.47 -55.90
C LYS A 6 -2.58 -23.35 -54.86
N HIS A 7 -1.58 -22.75 -54.22
CA HIS A 7 -0.84 -23.30 -53.09
C HIS A 7 -1.77 -23.46 -51.87
N ARG A 8 -1.86 -24.67 -51.30
CA ARG A 8 -2.45 -24.89 -49.97
C ARG A 8 -1.41 -24.51 -48.91
N SER A 9 -1.64 -23.43 -48.19
CA SER A 9 -0.91 -23.12 -46.95
C SER A 9 -1.59 -23.81 -45.77
N GLY A 10 -0.86 -24.68 -45.08
CA GLY A 10 -1.30 -25.30 -43.84
C GLY A 10 -1.29 -24.26 -42.73
N VAL A 11 -2.47 -23.89 -42.22
CA VAL A 11 -2.60 -23.03 -41.05
C VAL A 11 -2.46 -23.89 -39.80
N GLN A 12 -1.35 -23.71 -39.10
CA GLN A 12 -1.08 -24.30 -37.79
C GLN A 12 -1.97 -23.56 -36.77
N GLN A 13 -3.08 -24.18 -36.35
CA GLN A 13 -4.04 -23.59 -35.42
C GLN A 13 -3.51 -23.68 -33.99
N THR A 14 -3.09 -22.54 -33.44
CA THR A 14 -2.83 -22.34 -32.01
C THR A 14 -4.14 -22.01 -31.29
N PHE A 15 -4.47 -22.77 -30.25
CA PHE A 15 -5.64 -22.54 -29.39
C PHE A 15 -5.33 -21.43 -28.38
N TYR A 16 -6.22 -20.44 -28.30
CA TYR A 16 -6.20 -19.42 -27.25
C TYR A 16 -7.40 -19.62 -26.33
N VAL A 17 -7.16 -19.75 -25.03
CA VAL A 17 -8.22 -19.75 -24.01
C VAL A 17 -8.46 -18.30 -23.59
N PHE A 18 -9.71 -17.85 -23.69
CA PHE A 18 -10.13 -16.59 -23.10
C PHE A 18 -10.78 -16.87 -21.75
N LEU A 19 -10.29 -16.18 -20.72
CA LEU A 19 -10.87 -16.15 -19.38
C LEU A 19 -11.49 -14.77 -19.17
N SER A 20 -12.79 -14.73 -18.94
CA SER A 20 -13.45 -13.57 -18.36
C SER A 20 -13.52 -13.80 -16.85
N ILE A 21 -12.57 -13.25 -16.11
CA ILE A 21 -12.66 -13.18 -14.65
C ILE A 21 -13.79 -12.20 -14.36
N SER A 22 -14.88 -12.68 -13.75
CA SER A 22 -15.75 -11.77 -13.01
C SER A 22 -14.90 -11.28 -11.84
N LEU A 23 -14.38 -10.05 -11.90
CA LEU A 23 -13.68 -9.43 -10.78
C LEU A 23 -14.60 -9.56 -9.56
N ALA A 24 -14.25 -10.45 -8.63
CA ALA A 24 -14.87 -10.49 -7.34
C ALA A 24 -14.32 -9.29 -6.57
N CYS A 25 -15.14 -8.25 -6.40
CA CYS A 25 -14.80 -7.04 -5.67
C CYS A 25 -14.84 -7.24 -4.14
N SER A 26 -14.40 -8.40 -3.64
CA SER A 26 -14.11 -8.54 -2.23
C SER A 26 -12.61 -8.67 -2.17
N TYR A 27 -11.98 -7.68 -1.54
CA TYR A 27 -10.56 -7.62 -1.25
C TYR A 27 -10.41 -8.05 0.21
N ASN A 28 -9.22 -8.42 0.60
CA ASN A 28 -8.98 -9.23 1.79
C ASN A 28 -9.30 -8.55 3.13
N ILE A 29 -9.63 -7.26 3.19
CA ILE A 29 -10.06 -6.60 4.45
C ILE A 29 -11.47 -7.06 4.88
N ASP A 30 -11.64 -7.40 6.16
CA ASP A 30 -12.92 -7.77 6.77
C ASP A 30 -13.73 -6.52 7.17
N LEU A 31 -14.92 -6.39 6.59
CA LEU A 31 -15.86 -5.30 6.89
C LEU A 31 -17.01 -5.74 7.82
N ASP A 32 -17.17 -7.04 8.05
CA ASP A 32 -18.26 -7.58 8.86
C ASP A 32 -17.95 -7.49 10.35
N HIS A 33 -16.67 -7.53 10.73
CA HIS A 33 -16.21 -7.47 12.13
C HIS A 33 -15.21 -6.33 12.42
N PRO A 34 -15.60 -5.06 12.18
CA PRO A 34 -14.74 -3.92 12.48
C PRO A 34 -14.60 -3.69 13.98
N LEU A 35 -13.41 -3.30 14.43
CA LEU A 35 -13.16 -2.88 15.80
C LEU A 35 -13.18 -1.35 15.90
N VAL A 36 -14.28 -0.81 16.43
CA VAL A 36 -14.46 0.63 16.62
C VAL A 36 -14.11 1.02 18.06
N PHE A 37 -13.19 1.96 18.21
CA PHE A 37 -12.76 2.57 19.47
C PHE A 37 -13.27 4.00 19.54
N HIS A 38 -13.85 4.37 20.67
CA HIS A 38 -14.39 5.72 20.91
C HIS A 38 -13.53 6.47 21.93
N GLY A 39 -13.27 7.74 21.64
CA GLY A 39 -12.57 8.66 22.52
C GLY A 39 -13.50 9.64 23.24
N PRO A 40 -12.92 10.60 23.98
CA PRO A 40 -13.66 11.69 24.58
C PRO A 40 -14.33 12.57 23.52
N SER A 41 -15.54 13.04 23.80
CA SER A 41 -16.28 13.89 22.85
C SER A 41 -15.61 15.24 22.62
N SER A 42 -15.67 15.73 21.37
CA SER A 42 -15.10 17.01 20.92
C SER A 42 -13.59 17.12 21.13
N SER A 43 -12.88 15.99 21.22
CA SER A 43 -11.44 15.96 21.45
C SER A 43 -10.62 15.81 20.17
N PHE A 44 -11.30 15.55 19.05
CA PHE A 44 -10.70 15.18 17.76
C PHE A 44 -9.93 13.86 17.88
N PHE A 45 -10.47 12.92 18.66
CA PHE A 45 -9.88 11.60 18.81
C PHE A 45 -9.91 10.84 17.47
N GLY A 46 -8.73 10.50 16.96
CA GLY A 46 -8.57 9.91 15.63
C GLY A 46 -8.06 10.89 14.57
N TYR A 47 -7.62 12.08 14.98
CA TYR A 47 -6.96 13.03 14.07
C TYR A 47 -5.66 12.47 13.51
N SER A 48 -4.90 11.76 14.35
CA SER A 48 -3.76 10.93 13.95
C SER A 48 -3.91 9.55 14.57
N VAL A 49 -3.50 8.51 13.84
CA VAL A 49 -3.55 7.12 14.27
C VAL A 49 -2.24 6.43 13.95
N LEU A 50 -1.85 5.47 14.79
CA LEU A 50 -0.61 4.73 14.62
C LEU A 50 -0.74 3.34 15.24
N GLU A 51 -0.37 2.32 14.47
CA GLU A 51 -0.27 0.95 14.94
C GLU A 51 1.09 0.69 15.58
N HIS A 52 1.07 0.12 16.79
CA HIS A 52 2.28 -0.14 17.57
C HIS A 52 2.32 -1.57 18.06
N PHE A 53 3.49 -2.20 17.92
CA PHE A 53 3.77 -3.54 18.39
C PHE A 53 5.02 -3.54 19.25
N HIS A 54 4.90 -4.08 20.46
CA HIS A 54 6.02 -4.23 21.39
C HIS A 54 5.75 -5.38 22.38
N ASP A 55 6.75 -6.23 22.61
CA ASP A 55 6.71 -7.35 23.57
C ASP A 55 5.46 -8.24 23.43
N ASN A 56 5.13 -8.61 22.19
CA ASN A 56 3.94 -9.39 21.85
C ASN A 56 2.60 -8.73 22.22
N THR A 57 2.62 -7.43 22.50
CA THR A 57 1.43 -6.61 22.73
C THR A 57 1.21 -5.63 21.59
N ARG A 58 -0.04 -5.52 21.16
CA ARG A 58 -0.50 -4.68 20.06
C ARG A 58 -1.34 -3.55 20.59
N TRP A 59 -0.97 -2.34 20.22
CA TRP A 59 -1.55 -1.09 20.70
C TRP A 59 -1.90 -0.21 19.51
N LEU A 60 -3.08 0.39 19.57
CA LEU A 60 -3.42 1.55 18.76
C LEU A 60 -3.06 2.79 19.54
N ILE A 61 -2.25 3.66 18.96
CA ILE A 61 -1.93 4.98 19.50
C ILE A 61 -2.76 5.99 18.71
N VAL A 62 -3.48 6.83 19.43
CA VAL A 62 -4.45 7.76 18.84
C VAL A 62 -4.20 9.17 19.37
N GLY A 63 -4.04 10.12 18.46
CA GLY A 63 -3.95 11.53 18.79
C GLY A 63 -5.33 12.17 18.91
N ALA A 64 -5.49 13.01 19.93
CA ALA A 64 -6.67 13.82 20.16
C ALA A 64 -6.24 15.28 20.46
N PRO A 65 -5.97 16.10 19.43
CA PRO A 65 -5.36 17.41 19.58
C PRO A 65 -6.15 18.42 20.41
N LYS A 66 -7.45 18.20 20.62
CA LYS A 66 -8.31 19.06 21.45
C LYS A 66 -8.72 18.43 22.78
N ALA A 67 -8.19 17.25 23.11
CA ALA A 67 -8.47 16.60 24.38
C ALA A 67 -8.00 17.46 25.57
N ASN A 68 -8.79 17.44 26.63
CA ASN A 68 -8.33 17.86 27.95
C ASN A 68 -7.52 16.70 28.56
N SER A 69 -6.34 17.02 29.08
CA SER A 69 -5.45 16.02 29.68
C SER A 69 -5.73 15.86 31.17
N THR A 70 -5.82 14.62 31.63
CA THR A 70 -5.96 14.30 33.06
C THR A 70 -4.67 14.58 33.84
N TYR A 71 -3.52 14.44 33.19
CA TYR A 71 -2.20 14.74 33.77
C TYR A 71 -1.87 16.24 33.81
N SER A 72 -2.57 17.04 32.98
CA SER A 72 -2.37 18.50 32.85
C SER A 72 -3.66 19.30 33.06
N SER A 73 -4.41 18.99 34.12
CA SER A 73 -5.68 19.64 34.50
C SER A 73 -5.68 21.18 34.53
N SER A 74 -4.54 21.82 34.75
CA SER A 74 -4.42 23.29 34.82
C SER A 74 -4.26 23.95 33.44
N VAL A 75 -4.18 23.17 32.35
CA VAL A 75 -3.92 23.63 30.99
C VAL A 75 -5.17 23.47 30.14
N ARG A 76 -5.49 24.50 29.35
CA ARG A 76 -6.70 24.49 28.53
C ARG A 76 -6.44 23.75 27.21
N SER A 77 -7.16 22.66 27.00
CA SER A 77 -7.17 21.89 25.76
C SER A 77 -5.76 21.66 25.14
N PRO A 78 -4.79 21.14 25.91
CA PRO A 78 -3.43 20.92 25.39
C PRO A 78 -3.41 19.87 24.26
N GLY A 79 -4.42 19.02 24.19
CA GLY A 79 -4.38 17.80 23.40
C GLY A 79 -3.71 16.67 24.18
N ALA A 80 -4.02 15.44 23.79
CA ALA A 80 -3.49 14.25 24.45
C ALA A 80 -3.31 13.11 23.45
N VAL A 81 -2.48 12.15 23.84
CA VAL A 81 -2.27 10.90 23.10
C VAL A 81 -2.83 9.76 23.93
N PHE A 82 -3.62 8.90 23.30
CA PHE A 82 -4.27 7.75 23.91
C PHE A 82 -3.64 6.47 23.38
N LYS A 83 -3.66 5.42 24.21
CA LYS A 83 -3.35 4.05 23.80
C LYS A 83 -4.54 3.13 24.06
N CYS A 84 -4.89 2.33 23.05
CA CYS A 84 -5.95 1.34 23.10
C CYS A 84 -5.33 -0.03 22.88
N ARG A 85 -5.55 -0.97 23.80
CA ARG A 85 -5.10 -2.35 23.60
C ARG A 85 -6.09 -3.08 22.68
N VAL A 86 -5.59 -3.93 21.78
CA VAL A 86 -6.47 -4.67 20.84
C VAL A 86 -6.99 -5.98 21.43
N HIS A 87 -6.12 -6.87 21.92
CA HIS A 87 -6.51 -8.25 22.25
C HIS A 87 -7.21 -8.43 23.61
N SER A 88 -6.72 -7.81 24.69
CA SER A 88 -7.27 -7.97 26.05
C SER A 88 -8.15 -6.79 26.46
N ASN A 89 -8.99 -6.32 25.54
CA ASN A 89 -9.83 -5.13 25.72
C ASN A 89 -11.23 -5.30 25.13
N PRO A 90 -12.08 -6.16 25.72
CA PRO A 90 -13.43 -6.40 25.20
C PRO A 90 -14.31 -5.14 25.24
N GLU A 91 -14.06 -4.24 26.18
CA GLU A 91 -14.77 -2.96 26.33
C GLU A 91 -14.26 -1.88 25.36
N ARG A 92 -13.19 -2.16 24.58
CA ARG A 92 -12.58 -1.23 23.62
C ARG A 92 -12.22 0.14 24.21
N ARG A 93 -11.81 0.16 25.50
CA ARG A 93 -11.43 1.38 26.19
C ARG A 93 -10.02 1.83 25.79
N CYS A 94 -9.85 3.14 25.66
CA CYS A 94 -8.58 3.79 25.41
C CYS A 94 -8.14 4.57 26.66
N THR A 95 -6.86 4.54 26.96
CA THR A 95 -6.28 5.21 28.14
C THR A 95 -5.33 6.32 27.71
N GLU A 96 -5.39 7.47 28.37
CA GLU A 96 -4.47 8.57 28.13
C GLU A 96 -3.04 8.17 28.52
N MET A 97 -2.06 8.55 27.70
CA MET A 97 -0.65 8.34 27.96
C MET A 97 -0.06 9.52 28.74
N ASP A 98 0.65 9.23 29.83
CA ASP A 98 1.47 10.23 30.51
C ASP A 98 2.79 10.43 29.74
N LEU A 99 2.96 11.62 29.16
CA LEU A 99 4.19 12.01 28.47
C LEU A 99 5.24 12.60 29.42
N GLY A 100 4.97 12.65 30.73
CA GLY A 100 5.89 13.16 31.74
C GLY A 100 6.06 14.69 31.70
N ARG A 101 5.01 15.41 31.29
CA ARG A 101 5.02 16.87 31.09
C ARG A 101 4.54 17.66 32.32
N GLY A 102 3.98 16.98 33.33
CA GLY A 102 3.50 17.61 34.57
C GLY A 102 2.32 18.57 34.38
N ASN A 103 1.84 19.16 35.48
CA ASN A 103 0.58 19.93 35.51
C ASN A 103 0.76 21.46 35.41
N LYS A 104 1.97 21.97 35.17
CA LYS A 104 2.22 23.41 35.12
C LYS A 104 1.82 23.98 33.75
N PRO A 105 1.03 25.06 33.68
CA PRO A 105 0.67 25.69 32.39
C PRO A 105 1.88 26.32 31.71
N ARG A 106 2.80 26.88 32.51
CA ARG A 106 4.04 27.47 32.05
C ARG A 106 5.26 26.77 32.65
N GLU A 107 6.24 26.46 31.83
CA GLU A 107 7.50 25.82 32.23
C GLU A 107 8.70 26.47 31.53
N SER A 108 9.82 26.60 32.24
CA SER A 108 11.06 27.10 31.65
C SER A 108 11.74 25.98 30.86
N CYS A 109 12.08 26.28 29.61
CA CYS A 109 12.68 25.33 28.66
C CYS A 109 14.10 25.71 28.20
N GLY A 110 14.60 26.86 28.65
CA GLY A 110 15.83 27.48 28.16
C GLY A 110 15.99 28.89 28.73
N LYS A 111 17.07 29.60 28.35
CA LYS A 111 17.40 30.92 28.91
C LYS A 111 16.35 31.98 28.56
N THR A 112 15.80 31.91 27.35
CA THR A 112 14.77 32.83 26.83
C THR A 112 13.52 32.06 26.41
N CYS A 113 13.15 31.06 27.22
CA CYS A 113 12.08 30.13 26.91
C CYS A 113 11.16 29.95 28.10
N GLN A 114 9.91 30.38 27.93
CA GLN A 114 8.81 30.07 28.82
C GLN A 114 7.71 29.43 27.98
N GLY A 115 7.60 28.12 28.05
CA GLY A 115 6.63 27.35 27.29
C GLY A 115 5.22 27.58 27.78
N ASP A 116 4.29 27.83 26.86
CA ASP A 116 2.85 27.86 27.09
C ASP A 116 2.19 26.71 26.33
N ARG A 117 1.40 25.92 27.06
CA ARG A 117 0.82 24.66 26.59
C ARG A 117 -0.67 24.77 26.27
N ASP A 118 -1.27 25.92 26.50
CA ASP A 118 -2.67 26.14 26.16
C ASP A 118 -2.89 26.04 24.63
N ASP A 119 -3.84 25.20 24.22
CA ASP A 119 -4.20 24.97 22.82
C ASP A 119 -3.02 24.54 21.90
N GLU A 120 -2.04 23.80 22.43
CA GLU A 120 -0.82 23.41 21.72
C GLU A 120 -1.01 22.30 20.66
N TRP A 121 -2.14 21.59 20.72
CA TRP A 121 -2.53 20.50 19.79
C TRP A 121 -1.61 19.28 19.83
N MET A 122 -1.33 18.77 21.03
CA MET A 122 -0.57 17.53 21.21
C MET A 122 -1.30 16.32 20.59
N GLY A 123 -0.57 15.54 19.79
CA GLY A 123 -1.12 14.42 19.04
C GLY A 123 -1.62 14.81 17.65
N VAL A 124 -1.23 15.98 17.12
CA VAL A 124 -1.57 16.38 15.74
C VAL A 124 -0.93 15.44 14.71
N SER A 125 0.30 14.99 14.99
CA SER A 125 1.04 14.04 14.18
C SER A 125 1.62 12.94 15.07
N LEU A 126 1.60 11.73 14.53
CA LEU A 126 2.17 10.53 15.15
C LEU A 126 3.03 9.81 14.11
N ALA A 127 4.18 9.32 14.52
CA ALA A 127 5.04 8.50 13.68
C ALA A 127 5.70 7.38 14.50
N ARG A 128 5.77 6.18 13.92
CA ARG A 128 6.50 5.02 14.49
C ARG A 128 7.84 4.90 13.78
N GLN A 129 8.88 4.59 14.55
CA GLN A 129 10.18 4.21 14.03
C GLN A 129 10.06 2.97 13.13
N ASP A 130 10.39 3.12 11.84
CA ASP A 130 10.40 2.01 10.89
C ASP A 130 11.69 1.20 11.09
N ARG A 131 11.64 0.16 11.94
CA ARG A 131 12.70 -0.87 11.99
C ARG A 131 12.11 -2.18 11.50
N ALA A 132 12.80 -2.81 10.56
CA ALA A 132 12.41 -4.11 10.03
C ALA A 132 12.27 -5.14 11.16
N SER A 133 11.03 -5.47 11.52
CA SER A 133 10.74 -6.70 12.25
C SER A 133 11.01 -7.88 11.31
N GLY A 134 12.26 -8.35 11.30
CA GLY A 134 12.60 -9.69 10.79
C GLY A 134 13.40 -9.76 9.49
N LYS A 135 14.72 -9.64 9.58
CA LYS A 135 15.63 -10.65 9.01
C LYS A 135 16.63 -11.03 10.09
N ILE A 136 16.47 -12.23 10.65
CA ILE A 136 17.49 -12.86 11.49
C ILE A 136 18.67 -13.16 10.55
N LEU A 137 19.65 -12.28 10.51
CA LEU A 137 20.99 -12.63 10.04
C LEU A 137 21.70 -13.34 11.19
N VAL A 138 21.62 -14.66 11.21
CA VAL A 138 22.46 -15.50 12.06
C VAL A 138 23.90 -15.37 11.57
N GLY A 139 24.74 -14.64 12.31
CA GLY A 139 26.17 -14.69 12.10
C GLY A 139 26.91 -13.41 12.47
N ARG A 140 27.60 -13.48 13.61
CA ARG A 140 28.70 -12.63 14.12
C ARG A 140 28.30 -11.48 15.06
N SER A 141 28.66 -11.74 16.32
CA SER A 141 28.76 -10.90 17.51
C SER A 141 28.87 -9.39 17.28
N PHE A 142 27.87 -8.63 17.73
CA PHE A 142 28.02 -7.22 18.14
C PHE A 142 27.00 -6.89 19.24
N PHE A 143 27.40 -5.95 20.11
CA PHE A 143 26.80 -5.52 21.36
C PHE A 143 25.29 -5.23 21.30
N PHE A 144 24.57 -5.62 22.35
CA PHE A 144 23.15 -5.31 22.61
C PHE A 144 22.90 -3.80 22.65
N CYS A 145 22.40 -3.23 21.55
CA CYS A 145 21.65 -1.97 21.56
C CYS A 145 20.18 -2.31 21.28
N SER A 146 19.28 -1.85 22.16
CA SER A 146 17.89 -2.31 22.33
C SER A 146 17.06 -2.42 21.03
N LEU A 147 16.45 -3.60 20.85
CA LEU A 147 15.61 -4.07 19.74
C LEU A 147 14.18 -3.48 19.72
N LEU A 148 13.98 -2.17 19.94
CA LEU A 148 12.64 -1.65 20.27
C LEU A 148 12.20 -0.45 19.39
N ASN A 149 10.95 -0.49 18.87
CA ASN A 149 10.32 0.55 18.03
C ASN A 149 9.85 1.76 18.86
N ARG A 150 10.44 2.94 18.69
CA ARG A 150 10.01 4.19 19.35
C ARG A 150 8.87 4.88 18.59
N ASN A 151 8.15 5.76 19.27
CA ASN A 151 7.10 6.58 18.67
C ASN A 151 7.40 8.06 18.85
N HIS A 152 6.78 8.91 18.05
CA HIS A 152 6.92 10.35 18.09
C HIS A 152 5.54 11.01 18.06
N ALA A 153 5.30 11.99 18.92
CA ALA A 153 4.07 12.79 18.96
C ALA A 153 4.40 14.28 19.04
N CYS A 154 3.72 15.11 18.25
CA CYS A 154 3.96 16.55 18.22
C CYS A 154 2.74 17.42 18.56
N ALA A 155 3.04 18.65 18.92
CA ALA A 155 2.18 19.77 19.27
C ALA A 155 2.69 21.02 18.53
N HIS A 156 2.27 21.17 17.27
CA HIS A 156 2.78 22.22 16.39
C HIS A 156 2.39 23.65 16.80
N ARG A 157 1.38 23.82 17.68
CA ARG A 157 0.93 25.13 18.19
C ARG A 157 1.49 25.48 19.56
N TRP A 158 2.45 24.70 20.07
CA TRP A 158 3.15 25.04 21.30
C TRP A 158 3.89 26.37 21.16
N LYS A 159 3.79 27.22 22.19
CA LYS A 159 4.22 28.62 22.16
C LYS A 159 5.33 28.87 23.18
N ASN A 160 6.28 29.72 22.80
CA ASN A 160 7.16 30.40 23.74
C ASN A 160 6.62 31.81 24.01
N VAL A 161 6.33 32.09 25.28
CA VAL A 161 5.77 33.36 25.76
C VAL A 161 6.78 34.15 26.60
N TYR A 162 8.08 33.84 26.52
CA TYR A 162 9.10 34.60 27.25
C TYR A 162 9.07 36.10 26.91
N TYR A 163 8.75 36.44 25.66
CA TYR A 163 8.60 37.80 25.14
C TYR A 163 7.14 38.22 24.94
N ASP A 164 6.23 37.76 25.82
CA ASP A 164 4.76 37.97 25.72
C ASP A 164 4.36 39.45 25.51
N SER A 165 5.17 40.39 25.99
CA SER A 165 4.94 41.84 25.79
C SER A 165 5.11 42.30 24.34
N GLU A 166 5.81 41.53 23.51
CA GLU A 166 6.08 41.85 22.10
C GLU A 166 5.38 40.85 21.18
N HIS A 167 5.74 39.56 21.28
CA HIS A 167 5.27 38.50 20.40
C HIS A 167 5.20 37.16 21.12
N ILE A 168 4.15 36.40 20.80
CA ILE A 168 4.05 34.98 21.12
C ILE A 168 4.70 34.19 19.97
N LEU A 169 5.67 33.34 20.27
CA LEU A 169 6.47 32.62 19.28
C LEU A 169 6.05 31.14 19.18
N PRO A 170 5.29 30.72 18.14
CA PRO A 170 4.87 29.33 17.99
C PRO A 170 6.00 28.49 17.37
N HIS A 171 6.92 28.01 18.21
CA HIS A 171 8.01 27.14 17.76
C HIS A 171 7.55 25.72 17.42
N GLY A 172 6.49 25.25 18.06
CA GLY A 172 6.10 23.83 18.05
C GLY A 172 6.93 23.00 19.02
N TYR A 173 6.38 21.85 19.42
CA TYR A 173 6.97 20.96 20.41
C TYR A 173 6.70 19.51 20.03
N CYS A 174 7.67 18.65 20.26
CA CYS A 174 7.64 17.26 19.84
C CYS A 174 8.17 16.37 20.97
N SER A 175 7.69 15.13 21.06
CA SER A 175 8.00 14.19 22.14
C SER A 175 8.33 12.81 21.58
N VAL A 176 9.55 12.34 21.82
CA VAL A 176 9.95 10.96 21.50
C VAL A 176 9.54 10.04 22.64
N ILE A 177 8.63 9.15 22.34
CA ILE A 177 7.98 8.22 23.26
C ILE A 177 8.74 6.88 23.22
N PRO A 178 9.07 6.30 24.39
CA PRO A 178 9.73 5.02 24.44
C PRO A 178 8.81 3.88 23.95
N PRO A 179 9.38 2.75 23.50
CA PRO A 179 8.64 1.62 22.92
C PRO A 179 7.68 0.95 23.89
N THR A 180 8.02 0.99 25.19
CA THR A 180 7.21 0.49 26.30
C THR A 180 5.91 1.27 26.50
N LEU A 181 5.77 2.45 25.86
CA LEU A 181 4.68 3.41 26.09
C LEU A 181 4.51 3.79 27.57
N GLN A 182 5.61 3.70 28.32
CA GLN A 182 5.73 3.97 29.75
C GLN A 182 7.04 4.70 30.00
N GLY A 183 7.00 5.68 30.90
CA GLY A 183 8.15 6.51 31.24
C GLY A 183 8.11 7.89 30.59
N ARG A 184 9.10 8.72 30.93
CA ARG A 184 9.18 10.11 30.48
C ARG A 184 9.55 10.20 29.01
N ALA A 185 8.78 10.95 28.23
CA ALA A 185 9.12 11.22 26.83
C ALA A 185 10.28 12.22 26.74
N MET A 186 11.11 12.09 25.71
CA MET A 186 12.20 13.02 25.44
C MET A 186 11.67 14.23 24.67
N PRO A 187 11.82 15.47 25.18
CA PRO A 187 11.34 16.67 24.50
C PRO A 187 12.24 17.05 23.32
N LEU A 188 11.63 17.47 22.21
CA LEU A 188 12.29 18.05 21.05
C LEU A 188 11.65 19.40 20.70
N ILE A 189 12.46 20.45 20.65
CA ILE A 189 12.03 21.82 20.30
C ILE A 189 12.97 22.35 19.21
N PRO A 190 12.86 21.86 17.96
CA PRO A 190 13.88 22.04 16.92
C PRO A 190 14.03 23.47 16.41
N CYS A 191 13.07 24.34 16.71
CA CYS A 191 13.01 25.72 16.24
C CYS A 191 13.32 26.76 17.34
N TYR A 192 13.66 26.31 18.54
CA TYR A 192 14.06 27.18 19.63
C TYR A 192 15.56 27.51 19.55
N GLU A 193 15.88 28.81 19.62
CA GLU A 193 17.23 29.33 19.74
C GLU A 193 17.23 30.47 20.77
N ASP A 194 18.29 30.56 21.59
CA ASP A 194 18.39 31.60 22.61
C ASP A 194 18.41 33.01 21.99
N TYR A 195 17.74 33.96 22.64
CA TYR A 195 17.70 35.39 22.28
C TYR A 195 17.03 35.74 20.94
N LYS A 196 16.27 34.82 20.33
CA LYS A 196 15.44 35.11 19.15
C LYS A 196 14.06 35.62 19.56
N GLN A 197 13.69 36.80 19.03
CA GLN A 197 12.49 37.55 19.45
C GLN A 197 11.49 37.81 18.32
N LYS A 198 11.94 37.74 17.06
CA LYS A 198 11.13 38.14 15.91
C LYS A 198 10.20 37.01 15.48
N TYR A 199 8.92 37.33 15.27
CA TYR A 199 7.90 36.36 14.89
C TYR A 199 8.14 35.73 13.50
N GLY A 200 8.34 36.55 12.47
CA GLY A 200 8.38 36.07 11.08
C GLY A 200 9.78 35.71 10.56
N GLU A 201 10.85 36.22 11.18
CA GLU A 201 12.22 35.92 10.74
C GLU A 201 12.68 34.55 11.26
N GLU A 202 13.51 33.87 10.46
CA GLU A 202 14.13 32.60 10.83
C GLU A 202 13.13 31.53 11.27
N HIS A 203 13.05 31.22 12.57
CA HIS A 203 12.24 30.13 13.14
C HIS A 203 11.26 30.61 14.22
N GLY A 204 11.02 31.91 14.34
CA GLY A 204 10.15 32.49 15.38
C GLY A 204 8.71 31.96 15.38
N SER A 205 8.16 31.66 14.21
CA SER A 205 6.82 31.09 14.02
C SER A 205 6.83 29.76 13.28
N CYS A 206 7.91 28.99 13.44
CA CYS A 206 8.19 27.77 12.70
C CYS A 206 7.06 26.71 12.71
N GLN A 207 6.35 26.53 13.82
CA GLN A 207 5.32 25.50 14.02
C GLN A 207 5.80 24.08 13.66
N ALA A 208 6.98 23.70 14.16
CA ALA A 208 7.54 22.38 13.90
C ALA A 208 6.64 21.27 14.44
N GLY A 209 6.53 20.18 13.68
CA GLY A 209 5.80 18.98 14.08
C GLY A 209 4.35 18.93 13.62
N ILE A 210 3.95 19.80 12.68
CA ILE A 210 2.66 19.65 11.97
C ILE A 210 2.58 18.29 11.27
N ALA A 211 3.69 17.87 10.68
CA ALA A 211 3.92 16.54 10.12
C ALA A 211 5.28 16.05 10.59
N GLY A 212 5.40 14.73 10.72
CA GLY A 212 6.64 14.08 11.10
C GLY A 212 6.72 12.65 10.61
N VAL A 213 7.93 12.19 10.34
CA VAL A 213 8.22 10.79 10.02
C VAL A 213 9.43 10.35 10.85
N PHE A 214 9.44 9.07 11.21
CA PHE A 214 10.47 8.50 12.07
C PHE A 214 11.10 7.29 11.37
N THR A 215 12.33 7.46 10.91
CA THR A 215 13.14 6.37 10.31
C THR A 215 13.99 5.69 11.39
N GLU A 216 14.86 4.75 11.00
CA GLU A 216 15.70 4.01 11.95
C GLU A 216 16.50 4.88 12.93
N GLU A 217 17.01 6.03 12.49
CA GLU A 217 17.84 6.93 13.31
C GLU A 217 17.44 8.42 13.23
N LEU A 218 16.56 8.78 12.29
CA LEU A 218 16.21 10.16 12.00
C LEU A 218 14.77 10.47 12.37
N VAL A 219 14.56 11.59 13.05
CA VAL A 219 13.24 12.19 13.27
C VAL A 219 13.12 13.40 12.36
N VAL A 220 12.29 13.30 11.33
CA VAL A 220 12.03 14.39 10.39
C VAL A 220 10.79 15.14 10.85
N MET A 221 10.88 16.47 10.88
CA MET A 221 9.81 17.37 11.29
C MET A 221 9.61 18.45 10.24
N GLY A 222 8.36 18.63 9.84
CA GLY A 222 7.94 19.73 8.99
C GLY A 222 7.76 21.02 9.79
N ALA A 223 8.19 22.16 9.22
CA ALA A 223 8.23 23.47 9.89
C ALA A 223 7.75 24.60 8.95
N PRO A 224 6.44 24.63 8.59
CA PRO A 224 5.89 25.48 7.54
C PRO A 224 5.97 26.98 7.81
N GLY A 225 5.99 27.42 9.07
CA GLY A 225 5.99 28.84 9.40
C GLY A 225 7.37 29.50 9.41
N SER A 226 8.44 28.74 9.14
CA SER A 226 9.80 29.29 9.10
C SER A 226 9.99 30.30 7.96
N TYR A 227 10.80 31.33 8.21
CA TYR A 227 11.14 32.45 7.32
C TYR A 227 9.90 33.00 6.58
N TYR A 228 9.02 33.71 7.29
CA TYR A 228 7.78 34.29 6.75
C TYR A 228 6.96 33.27 5.97
N TRP A 229 6.75 32.10 6.56
CA TRP A 229 5.96 31.01 5.99
C TRP A 229 6.49 30.45 4.65
N THR A 230 7.76 30.67 4.30
CA THR A 230 8.39 29.89 3.23
C THR A 230 8.37 28.39 3.61
N GLY A 231 8.64 28.11 4.88
CA GLY A 231 8.70 26.77 5.46
C GLY A 231 10.06 26.11 5.33
N THR A 232 10.30 25.08 6.13
CA THR A 232 11.53 24.29 6.12
C THR A 232 11.29 22.89 6.69
N VAL A 233 12.33 22.07 6.67
CA VAL A 233 12.34 20.73 7.28
C VAL A 233 13.49 20.69 8.30
N LYS A 234 13.24 20.11 9.46
CA LYS A 234 14.25 19.86 10.49
C LYS A 234 14.40 18.36 10.67
N VAL A 235 15.62 17.86 10.54
CA VAL A 235 15.94 16.43 10.72
C VAL A 235 16.83 16.28 11.94
N TYR A 236 16.35 15.55 12.93
CA TYR A 236 17.10 15.24 14.14
C TYR A 236 17.71 13.85 14.04
N ASN A 237 19.03 13.74 14.16
CA ASN A 237 19.72 12.47 14.22
C ASN A 237 19.91 12.07 15.69
N MET A 238 19.28 10.96 16.08
CA MET A 238 19.33 10.49 17.47
C MET A 238 20.70 9.95 17.88
N THR A 239 21.51 9.47 16.92
CA THR A 239 22.82 8.87 17.18
C THR A 239 23.87 9.94 17.47
N SER A 240 23.86 11.03 16.70
CA SER A 240 24.81 12.14 16.85
C SER A 240 24.29 13.31 17.70
N ASP A 241 23.00 13.30 18.06
CA ASP A 241 22.31 14.39 18.78
C ASP A 241 22.43 15.74 18.04
N THR A 242 22.26 15.71 16.71
CA THR A 242 22.42 16.89 15.84
C THR A 242 21.20 17.14 14.98
N PHE A 243 20.91 18.42 14.70
CA PHE A 243 19.88 18.84 13.77
C PHE A 243 20.47 19.22 12.42
N TYR A 244 19.81 18.78 11.36
CA TYR A 244 20.08 19.16 9.98
C TYR A 244 18.89 19.91 9.39
N SER A 245 19.18 20.87 8.52
CA SER A 245 18.17 21.62 7.76
C SER A 245 18.63 21.83 6.32
N PRO A 246 17.70 22.04 5.37
CA PRO A 246 18.05 22.37 4.00
C PRO A 246 18.88 23.65 3.91
N ASN A 247 19.85 23.65 3.00
CA ASN A 247 20.62 24.86 2.72
C ASN A 247 19.70 25.92 2.07
N LYS A 248 19.91 27.20 2.38
CA LYS A 248 19.06 28.29 1.85
C LYS A 248 19.05 28.34 0.32
N ASP A 249 20.17 27.99 -0.31
CA ASP A 249 20.29 27.96 -1.78
C ASP A 249 19.52 26.78 -2.43
N SER A 250 19.15 25.77 -1.63
CA SER A 250 18.45 24.58 -2.14
C SER A 250 16.94 24.79 -2.30
N ILE A 251 16.38 25.78 -1.60
CA ILE A 251 14.96 26.09 -1.57
C ILE A 251 14.70 27.43 -2.27
N ASP A 252 13.61 27.47 -3.02
CA ASP A 252 13.14 28.69 -3.66
C ASP A 252 12.60 29.67 -2.60
N SER A 253 13.06 30.91 -2.57
CA SER A 253 12.81 31.89 -1.49
C SER A 253 11.40 32.50 -1.49
N HIS A 254 10.41 31.81 -2.06
CA HIS A 254 9.03 32.28 -2.14
C HIS A 254 8.35 32.19 -0.77
N ARG A 255 7.97 33.36 -0.24
CA ARG A 255 7.19 33.45 1.01
C ARG A 255 5.84 32.76 0.86
N TYR A 256 5.31 32.27 1.98
CA TYR A 256 4.01 31.59 2.04
C TYR A 256 3.92 30.30 1.20
N SER A 257 5.05 29.58 1.02
CA SER A 257 5.06 28.29 0.32
C SER A 257 4.62 27.12 1.22
N TYR A 258 4.76 27.25 2.54
CA TYR A 258 4.47 26.23 3.56
C TYR A 258 5.27 24.93 3.39
N LEU A 259 6.55 25.03 3.02
CA LEU A 259 7.42 23.85 2.94
C LEU A 259 7.48 23.12 4.31
N GLY A 260 7.29 21.81 4.27
CA GLY A 260 7.18 20.98 5.48
C GLY A 260 5.76 20.88 6.02
N TYR A 261 4.74 21.22 5.23
CA TYR A 261 3.35 20.92 5.58
C TYR A 261 3.13 19.40 5.69
N ALA A 262 3.70 18.64 4.75
CA ALA A 262 3.82 17.20 4.80
C ALA A 262 5.29 16.79 4.63
N VAL A 263 5.68 15.71 5.30
CA VAL A 263 7.02 15.12 5.21
C VAL A 263 6.93 13.61 5.15
N THR A 264 7.82 12.99 4.39
CA THR A 264 8.04 11.54 4.38
C THR A 264 9.51 11.25 4.14
N ALA A 265 9.94 10.02 4.37
CA ALA A 265 11.31 9.58 4.17
C ALA A 265 11.31 8.21 3.51
N GLY A 266 12.30 7.99 2.64
CA GLY A 266 12.41 6.75 1.88
C GLY A 266 13.73 6.67 1.10
N HIS A 267 13.93 5.57 0.42
CA HIS A 267 15.12 5.28 -0.35
C HIS A 267 14.96 5.72 -1.80
N PHE A 268 14.92 7.03 -2.05
CA PHE A 268 14.63 7.56 -3.38
C PHE A 268 15.83 7.48 -4.33
N SER A 269 17.02 7.79 -3.85
CA SER A 269 18.22 7.86 -4.70
C SER A 269 19.07 6.61 -4.72
N SER A 270 19.14 5.90 -3.60
CA SER A 270 19.90 4.67 -3.44
C SER A 270 19.25 3.81 -2.37
N PRO A 271 19.27 2.47 -2.48
CA PRO A 271 18.72 1.57 -1.46
C PRO A 271 19.37 1.73 -0.08
N ASN A 272 20.58 2.31 -0.01
CA ASN A 272 21.34 2.47 1.23
C ASN A 272 21.28 3.90 1.81
N ALA A 273 20.65 4.84 1.11
CA ALA A 273 20.57 6.23 1.54
C ALA A 273 19.12 6.57 1.89
N ILE A 274 18.92 7.23 3.03
CA ILE A 274 17.61 7.75 3.42
C ILE A 274 17.52 9.19 2.93
N ASP A 275 16.52 9.42 2.08
CA ASP A 275 16.20 10.72 1.52
C ASP A 275 14.90 11.24 2.14
N VAL A 276 14.76 12.56 2.22
CA VAL A 276 13.63 13.23 2.86
C VAL A 276 12.81 13.95 1.81
N ALA A 277 11.54 13.62 1.69
CA ALA A 277 10.60 14.34 0.84
C ALA A 277 9.73 15.29 1.67
N ALA A 278 9.49 16.49 1.15
CA ALA A 278 8.66 17.49 1.81
C ALA A 278 7.81 18.28 0.83
N GLY A 279 6.59 18.56 1.25
CA GLY A 279 5.59 19.27 0.45
C GLY A 279 5.46 20.74 0.84
N ALA A 280 5.17 21.57 -0.17
CA ALA A 280 4.98 23.01 -0.09
C ALA A 280 3.68 23.37 -0.84
N PRO A 281 2.51 23.12 -0.25
CA PRO A 281 1.23 23.11 -0.97
C PRO A 281 0.76 24.48 -1.45
N GLN A 282 1.27 25.58 -0.89
CA GLN A 282 0.93 26.95 -1.31
C GLN A 282 1.95 27.58 -2.26
N HIS A 283 3.01 26.86 -2.62
CA HIS A 283 4.04 27.41 -3.49
C HIS A 283 3.47 27.87 -4.85
N ASN A 284 3.61 29.16 -5.14
CA ASN A 284 3.02 29.84 -6.31
C ASN A 284 1.52 29.59 -6.52
N GLY A 285 0.78 29.31 -5.43
CA GLY A 285 -0.64 29.00 -5.47
C GLY A 285 -0.99 27.68 -6.15
N VAL A 286 -0.02 26.86 -6.54
CA VAL A 286 -0.22 25.56 -7.21
C VAL A 286 0.18 24.42 -6.29
N GLY A 287 1.34 24.55 -5.64
CA GLY A 287 1.96 23.54 -4.80
C GLY A 287 3.20 22.91 -5.43
N LYS A 288 4.17 22.55 -4.60
CA LYS A 288 5.41 21.87 -4.98
C LYS A 288 5.77 20.78 -3.99
N VAL A 289 6.59 19.83 -4.44
CA VAL A 289 7.26 18.84 -3.60
C VAL A 289 8.75 18.84 -3.88
N TYR A 290 9.53 18.64 -2.84
CA TYR A 290 10.99 18.56 -2.87
C TYR A 290 11.46 17.24 -2.28
N ILE A 291 12.56 16.70 -2.81
CA ILE A 291 13.31 15.60 -2.18
C ILE A 291 14.70 16.11 -1.87
N PHE A 292 15.16 15.81 -0.67
CA PHE A 292 16.46 16.21 -0.14
C PHE A 292 17.27 14.97 0.24
N LYS A 293 18.54 14.95 -0.17
CA LYS A 293 19.54 13.99 0.28
C LYS A 293 20.30 14.56 1.46
N LEU A 294 20.69 13.71 2.40
CA LEU A 294 21.58 14.10 3.49
C LEU A 294 23.04 13.98 3.03
N GLU A 295 23.70 15.10 2.77
CA GLU A 295 25.10 15.16 2.34
C GLU A 295 25.92 16.05 3.28
N ALA A 296 27.01 15.52 3.83
CA ALA A 296 27.95 16.24 4.69
C ALA A 296 27.30 17.06 5.84
N GLY A 297 26.20 16.54 6.42
CA GLY A 297 25.48 17.20 7.52
C GLY A 297 24.56 18.34 7.08
N SER A 298 24.18 18.41 5.80
CA SER A 298 23.17 19.33 5.29
C SER A 298 22.20 18.60 4.36
N LEU A 299 21.00 19.16 4.21
CA LEU A 299 20.00 18.63 3.28
C LEU A 299 20.14 19.35 1.93
N VAL A 300 20.50 18.59 0.90
CA VAL A 300 20.70 19.07 -0.46
C VAL A 300 19.55 18.60 -1.33
N LYS A 301 18.90 19.52 -2.04
CA LYS A 301 17.79 19.20 -2.95
C LYS A 301 18.27 18.32 -4.09
N SER A 302 17.65 17.16 -4.27
CA SER A 302 17.89 16.26 -5.41
C SER A 302 16.79 16.30 -6.47
N PHE A 303 15.54 16.51 -6.05
CA PHE A 303 14.39 16.52 -6.94
C PHE A 303 13.37 17.58 -6.54
N GLN A 304 12.60 18.05 -7.53
CA GLN A 304 11.44 18.88 -7.31
C GLN A 304 10.36 18.60 -8.36
N ALA A 305 9.10 18.65 -7.95
CA ALA A 305 7.94 18.58 -8.84
C ALA A 305 6.93 19.67 -8.46
N SER A 306 6.27 20.24 -9.47
CA SER A 306 5.19 21.21 -9.29
C SER A 306 3.85 20.56 -9.61
N GLY A 307 2.80 20.98 -8.90
CA GLY A 307 1.42 20.60 -9.24
C GLY A 307 1.01 21.14 -10.61
N LYS A 308 -0.12 20.62 -11.13
CA LYS A 308 -0.66 21.00 -12.45
C LYS A 308 -1.74 22.08 -12.38
N MET A 309 -2.42 22.22 -11.24
CA MET A 309 -3.60 23.06 -11.09
C MET A 309 -3.45 24.05 -9.94
N MET A 310 -3.79 25.31 -10.19
CA MET A 310 -3.84 26.35 -9.16
C MET A 310 -4.91 26.04 -8.12
N GLY A 311 -4.59 26.23 -6.84
CA GLY A 311 -5.47 25.92 -5.72
C GLY A 311 -5.58 24.44 -5.38
N SER A 312 -4.87 23.54 -6.09
CA SER A 312 -4.98 22.10 -5.87
C SER A 312 -4.36 21.60 -4.56
N TYR A 313 -3.54 22.44 -3.92
CA TYR A 313 -2.86 22.14 -2.66
C TYR A 313 -1.92 20.93 -2.79
N PHE A 314 -1.24 20.83 -3.94
CA PHE A 314 -0.33 19.74 -4.29
C PHE A 314 0.89 19.67 -3.35
N GLY A 315 1.10 18.51 -2.73
CA GLY A 315 2.13 18.34 -1.70
C GLY A 315 1.60 18.52 -0.27
N SER A 316 0.30 18.39 -0.05
CA SER A 316 -0.31 18.46 1.28
C SER A 316 -0.28 17.14 2.05
N SER A 317 -0.13 16.02 1.35
CA SER A 317 0.13 14.69 1.91
C SER A 317 1.17 13.99 1.02
N LEU A 318 2.02 13.18 1.64
CA LEU A 318 3.10 12.45 0.96
C LEU A 318 3.20 11.04 1.53
N CYS A 319 3.46 10.07 0.67
CA CYS A 319 3.75 8.70 1.09
C CYS A 319 4.95 8.16 0.29
N ALA A 320 5.89 7.53 1.01
CA ALA A 320 7.05 6.87 0.41
C ALA A 320 6.85 5.36 0.53
N VAL A 321 6.90 4.65 -0.60
CA VAL A 321 6.60 3.21 -0.66
C VAL A 321 7.18 2.62 -1.93
N ASP A 322 7.82 1.46 -1.84
CA ASP A 322 8.35 0.73 -3.01
C ASP A 322 7.21 -0.08 -3.66
N LEU A 323 6.60 0.48 -4.70
CA LEU A 323 5.40 -0.10 -5.32
C LEU A 323 5.73 -1.24 -6.28
N ASN A 324 6.89 -1.18 -6.93
CA ASN A 324 7.33 -2.12 -7.97
C ASN A 324 8.38 -3.14 -7.49
N GLN A 325 8.73 -3.12 -6.20
CA GLN A 325 9.74 -3.97 -5.55
C GLN A 325 11.12 -3.90 -6.22
N ASP A 326 11.56 -2.73 -6.66
CA ASP A 326 12.89 -2.54 -7.21
C ASP A 326 13.96 -2.17 -6.16
N GLY A 327 13.55 -2.01 -4.90
CA GLY A 327 14.40 -1.64 -3.77
C GLY A 327 14.59 -0.13 -3.60
N LEU A 328 13.98 0.69 -4.46
CA LEU A 328 13.86 2.13 -4.29
C LEU A 328 12.44 2.47 -3.84
N SER A 329 12.31 3.51 -3.02
CA SER A 329 10.98 4.00 -2.65
C SER A 329 10.42 4.86 -3.78
N ASP A 330 9.15 4.68 -4.10
CA ASP A 330 8.36 5.57 -4.94
C ASP A 330 7.65 6.62 -4.09
N LEU A 331 7.15 7.67 -4.73
CA LEU A 331 6.52 8.80 -4.06
C LEU A 331 5.10 9.04 -4.56
N LEU A 332 4.14 9.02 -3.64
CA LEU A 332 2.78 9.48 -3.88
C LEU A 332 2.60 10.89 -3.30
N VAL A 333 1.95 11.76 -4.07
CA VAL A 333 1.73 13.16 -3.72
C VAL A 333 0.24 13.49 -3.80
N GLY A 334 -0.34 13.92 -2.69
CA GLY A 334 -1.74 14.34 -2.61
C GLY A 334 -1.97 15.80 -3.01
N ALA A 335 -3.11 16.03 -3.66
CA ALA A 335 -3.68 17.31 -4.04
C ALA A 335 -5.20 17.28 -3.77
N PRO A 336 -5.64 17.28 -2.51
CA PRO A 336 -7.04 17.07 -2.11
C PRO A 336 -7.97 18.19 -2.56
N MET A 337 -7.46 19.39 -2.85
CA MET A 337 -8.24 20.52 -3.37
C MET A 337 -8.23 20.59 -4.91
N HIS A 338 -7.69 19.56 -5.58
CA HIS A 338 -7.80 19.46 -7.03
C HIS A 338 -9.28 19.41 -7.43
N SER A 339 -9.68 20.32 -8.33
CA SER A 339 -11.08 20.56 -8.64
C SER A 339 -11.35 20.36 -10.12
N GLN A 340 -12.21 19.40 -10.46
CA GLN A 340 -12.88 19.32 -11.77
C GLN A 340 -14.21 20.07 -11.72
N LEU A 341 -15.01 19.82 -10.68
CA LEU A 341 -16.18 20.63 -10.31
C LEU A 341 -15.90 21.35 -8.99
N ARG A 342 -15.53 20.61 -7.94
CA ARG A 342 -15.19 21.15 -6.61
C ARG A 342 -14.52 20.11 -5.71
N ASP A 343 -13.24 20.31 -5.42
CA ASP A 343 -12.47 19.62 -4.39
C ASP A 343 -12.64 18.09 -4.41
N GLU A 344 -12.68 17.47 -5.60
CA GLU A 344 -12.71 16.02 -5.74
C GLU A 344 -11.43 15.39 -5.19
N GLY A 345 -10.29 16.06 -5.42
CA GLY A 345 -8.97 15.60 -5.03
C GLY A 345 -8.29 14.71 -6.06
N GLN A 346 -6.97 14.61 -5.96
CA GLN A 346 -6.13 13.86 -6.88
C GLN A 346 -4.84 13.41 -6.17
N VAL A 347 -4.29 12.26 -6.58
CA VAL A 347 -2.97 11.80 -6.15
C VAL A 347 -2.11 11.51 -7.37
N SER A 348 -0.91 12.10 -7.42
CA SER A 348 0.11 11.81 -8.44
C SER A 348 1.11 10.79 -7.92
N VAL A 349 1.49 9.83 -8.76
CA VAL A 349 2.42 8.74 -8.42
C VAL A 349 3.70 8.91 -9.22
N TYR A 350 4.82 9.00 -8.53
CA TYR A 350 6.15 9.14 -9.09
C TYR A 350 6.97 7.90 -8.77
N LEU A 351 7.43 7.19 -9.81
CA LEU A 351 8.35 6.07 -9.64
C LEU A 351 9.79 6.55 -9.59
N SER A 352 10.60 5.96 -8.72
CA SER A 352 12.02 6.24 -8.68
C SER A 352 12.76 5.50 -9.81
N ARG A 353 13.73 6.19 -10.42
CA ARG A 353 14.71 5.59 -11.35
C ARG A 353 16.11 5.54 -10.75
N GLY A 354 16.24 5.85 -9.46
CA GLY A 354 17.51 5.96 -8.76
C GLY A 354 18.23 7.28 -9.05
N ASN A 355 19.32 7.51 -8.31
CA ASN A 355 20.12 8.74 -8.33
C ASN A 355 19.35 10.04 -8.03
N GLY A 356 18.08 9.95 -7.59
CA GLY A 356 17.21 11.09 -7.32
C GLY A 356 16.35 11.50 -8.52
N VAL A 357 16.28 10.68 -9.57
CA VAL A 357 15.38 10.88 -10.70
C VAL A 357 14.02 10.25 -10.39
N MET A 358 12.95 11.03 -10.54
CA MET A 358 11.56 10.60 -10.35
C MET A 358 10.76 10.80 -11.63
N GLU A 359 9.97 9.79 -12.01
CA GLU A 359 9.14 9.80 -13.22
C GLU A 359 7.66 9.69 -12.85
N GLU A 360 6.82 10.62 -13.35
CA GLU A 360 5.37 10.54 -13.12
C GLU A 360 4.78 9.33 -13.89
N ASN A 361 4.28 8.35 -13.17
CA ASN A 361 3.75 7.09 -13.73
C ASN A 361 2.22 7.12 -13.88
N ALA A 362 1.53 7.60 -12.84
CA ALA A 362 0.07 7.55 -12.78
C ALA A 362 -0.53 8.72 -12.00
N VAL A 363 -1.83 8.92 -12.24
CA VAL A 363 -2.68 9.86 -11.51
C VAL A 363 -3.92 9.09 -11.06
N LEU A 364 -4.25 9.19 -9.78
CA LEU A 364 -5.35 8.50 -9.13
C LEU A 364 -6.40 9.52 -8.68
N THR A 365 -7.68 9.17 -8.81
CA THR A 365 -8.81 10.08 -8.52
C THR A 365 -9.92 9.44 -7.69
N GLY A 366 -9.78 8.19 -7.24
CA GLY A 366 -10.87 7.47 -6.58
C GLY A 366 -12.13 7.40 -7.46
N ASP A 367 -13.29 7.73 -6.89
CA ASP A 367 -14.56 7.89 -7.63
C ASP A 367 -14.76 9.31 -8.20
N SER A 368 -13.81 10.23 -8.00
CA SER A 368 -13.95 11.65 -8.33
C SER A 368 -15.24 12.27 -7.75
N ALA A 369 -15.57 11.89 -6.52
CA ALA A 369 -16.78 12.36 -5.85
C ALA A 369 -16.67 13.85 -5.47
N PHE A 370 -17.78 14.56 -5.57
CA PHE A 370 -17.86 15.98 -5.28
C PHE A 370 -17.43 16.30 -3.84
N ASN A 371 -16.49 17.23 -3.67
CA ASN A 371 -15.97 17.69 -2.38
C ASN A 371 -15.47 16.53 -1.48
N ALA A 372 -14.90 15.48 -2.09
CA ALA A 372 -14.43 14.30 -1.39
C ALA A 372 -13.09 14.50 -0.67
N HIS A 373 -12.26 15.45 -1.15
CA HIS A 373 -10.89 15.65 -0.68
C HIS A 373 -10.02 14.38 -0.82
N PHE A 374 -10.11 13.69 -1.95
CA PHE A 374 -9.30 12.50 -2.22
C PHE A 374 -7.80 12.84 -2.20
N GLY A 375 -7.03 12.11 -1.39
CA GLY A 375 -5.60 12.37 -1.19
C GLY A 375 -5.28 13.25 0.01
N GLU A 376 -6.24 13.48 0.93
CA GLU A 376 -5.98 14.18 2.19
C GLU A 376 -5.01 13.37 3.09
N ALA A 377 -5.15 12.05 3.09
CA ALA A 377 -4.23 11.12 3.75
C ALA A 377 -3.80 10.03 2.78
N ILE A 378 -2.52 9.66 2.83
CA ILE A 378 -1.95 8.56 2.05
C ILE A 378 -1.07 7.77 2.99
N ALA A 379 -1.28 6.45 3.08
CA ALA A 379 -0.49 5.57 3.91
C ALA A 379 -0.12 4.30 3.15
N ALA A 380 1.13 3.87 3.30
CA ALA A 380 1.54 2.53 2.90
C ALA A 380 1.00 1.54 3.93
N ILE A 381 0.24 0.54 3.47
CA ILE A 381 -0.42 -0.44 4.34
C ILE A 381 0.29 -1.79 4.37
N GLY A 382 1.34 -1.96 3.56
CA GLY A 382 2.04 -3.23 3.40
C GLY A 382 1.55 -3.97 2.17
N ASP A 383 2.08 -5.16 1.95
CA ASP A 383 1.54 -6.12 0.97
C ASP A 383 0.33 -6.80 1.62
N ILE A 384 -0.87 -6.29 1.33
CA ILE A 384 -2.07 -6.73 2.00
C ILE A 384 -2.59 -8.01 1.36
N ASP A 385 -2.47 -8.18 0.05
CA ASP A 385 -2.95 -9.36 -0.68
C ASP A 385 -1.90 -10.47 -0.86
N ASP A 386 -0.70 -10.30 -0.30
CA ASP A 386 0.44 -11.24 -0.31
C ASP A 386 0.85 -11.62 -1.74
N ASP A 387 0.79 -10.64 -2.65
CA ASP A 387 1.13 -10.80 -4.06
C ASP A 387 2.61 -10.50 -4.36
N GLY A 388 3.32 -9.95 -3.37
CA GLY A 388 4.69 -9.52 -3.47
C GLY A 388 4.85 -8.09 -3.98
N TYR A 389 3.90 -7.19 -3.79
CA TYR A 389 4.04 -5.74 -4.00
C TYR A 389 3.47 -4.97 -2.81
N GLN A 390 3.94 -3.73 -2.59
CA GLN A 390 3.39 -2.93 -1.49
C GLN A 390 2.13 -2.20 -1.93
N ASP A 391 1.13 -2.20 -1.06
CA ASP A 391 -0.14 -1.52 -1.29
C ASP A 391 -0.26 -0.21 -0.53
N VAL A 392 -1.20 0.61 -0.99
CA VAL A 392 -1.46 1.93 -0.41
C VAL A 392 -2.94 2.15 -0.16
N ALA A 393 -3.23 2.88 0.91
CA ALA A 393 -4.54 3.39 1.25
C ALA A 393 -4.58 4.92 1.08
N ILE A 394 -5.64 5.43 0.46
CA ILE A 394 -5.85 6.85 0.20
C ILE A 394 -7.18 7.30 0.79
N GLY A 395 -7.15 8.32 1.63
CA GLY A 395 -8.32 8.87 2.31
C GLY A 395 -9.04 9.96 1.51
N ALA A 396 -10.36 9.96 1.61
CA ALA A 396 -11.29 10.97 1.11
C ALA A 396 -12.29 11.33 2.23
N PRO A 397 -11.85 12.05 3.28
CA PRO A 397 -12.62 12.19 4.52
C PRO A 397 -13.92 12.99 4.37
N LYS A 398 -14.06 13.81 3.33
CA LYS A 398 -15.28 14.61 3.12
C LYS A 398 -16.31 13.96 2.21
N GLU A 399 -15.97 12.81 1.63
CA GLU A 399 -16.87 12.05 0.78
C GLU A 399 -18.14 11.61 1.53
N ASP A 400 -19.23 11.36 0.79
CA ASP A 400 -20.52 10.97 1.34
C ASP A 400 -20.99 11.93 2.45
N ASP A 401 -20.91 13.25 2.21
CA ASP A 401 -21.31 14.30 3.15
C ASP A 401 -20.65 14.10 4.54
N TYR A 402 -19.32 14.18 4.55
CA TYR A 402 -18.45 13.97 5.72
C TYR A 402 -18.53 12.56 6.34
N GLY A 403 -19.19 11.59 5.69
CA GLY A 403 -19.13 10.18 6.10
C GLY A 403 -17.73 9.60 5.95
N GLY A 404 -17.00 10.05 4.94
CA GLY A 404 -15.62 9.70 4.66
C GLY A 404 -15.45 8.33 4.00
N ALA A 405 -14.43 8.22 3.15
CA ALA A 405 -14.07 6.99 2.47
C ALA A 405 -12.55 6.78 2.45
N VAL A 406 -12.14 5.52 2.30
CA VAL A 406 -10.74 5.14 2.05
C VAL A 406 -10.69 4.18 0.86
N TYR A 407 -9.75 4.41 -0.04
CA TYR A 407 -9.53 3.63 -1.25
C TYR A 407 -8.23 2.85 -1.14
N ILE A 408 -8.26 1.56 -1.46
CA ILE A 408 -7.10 0.67 -1.46
C ILE A 408 -6.63 0.48 -2.90
N TYR A 409 -5.35 0.70 -3.16
CA TYR A 409 -4.71 0.52 -4.45
C TYR A 409 -3.57 -0.48 -4.34
N HIS A 410 -3.55 -1.46 -5.25
CA HIS A 410 -2.48 -2.45 -5.28
C HIS A 410 -1.26 -1.99 -6.08
N GLY A 411 -0.08 -2.30 -5.54
CA GLY A 411 1.17 -2.21 -6.27
C GLY A 411 1.25 -3.26 -7.39
N ASP A 412 2.10 -3.04 -8.38
CA ASP A 412 2.44 -4.06 -9.37
C ASP A 412 3.84 -3.81 -9.93
N ALA A 413 4.34 -4.72 -10.78
CA ALA A 413 5.64 -4.56 -11.44
C ALA A 413 5.76 -3.28 -12.30
N ALA A 414 4.64 -2.67 -12.70
CA ALA A 414 4.58 -1.42 -13.44
C ALA A 414 4.41 -0.18 -12.53
N GLY A 415 4.41 -0.36 -11.21
CA GLY A 415 4.14 0.65 -10.20
C GLY A 415 2.82 0.39 -9.50
N ILE A 416 1.70 0.88 -10.04
CA ILE A 416 0.41 0.82 -9.34
C ILE A 416 -0.75 0.59 -10.30
N THR A 417 -1.72 -0.20 -9.85
CA THR A 417 -2.97 -0.39 -10.59
C THR A 417 -3.82 0.88 -10.52
N ARG A 418 -4.11 1.51 -11.68
CA ARG A 418 -4.83 2.82 -11.72
C ARG A 418 -6.24 2.80 -11.15
N LYS A 419 -6.91 1.64 -11.19
CA LYS A 419 -8.23 1.47 -10.61
C LYS A 419 -8.06 0.95 -9.19
N TYR A 420 -8.71 1.59 -8.23
CA TYR A 420 -8.71 1.09 -6.87
C TYR A 420 -9.28 -0.33 -6.83
N SER A 421 -8.73 -1.09 -5.92
CA SER A 421 -9.17 -2.43 -5.58
C SER A 421 -10.41 -2.27 -4.72
N MET A 422 -10.26 -1.82 -3.48
CA MET A 422 -11.35 -1.71 -2.53
C MET A 422 -11.73 -0.26 -2.24
N LYS A 423 -13.01 -0.03 -1.94
CA LYS A 423 -13.49 1.19 -1.30
C LYS A 423 -14.10 0.85 0.06
N LEU A 424 -13.65 1.56 1.08
CA LEU A 424 -14.12 1.48 2.46
C LEU A 424 -14.95 2.73 2.76
N SER A 425 -16.27 2.59 2.88
CA SER A 425 -17.14 3.72 3.27
C SER A 425 -17.36 3.73 4.77
N GLY A 426 -17.09 4.86 5.42
CA GLY A 426 -17.28 5.04 6.87
C GLY A 426 -18.72 4.76 7.28
N ARG A 427 -19.71 5.24 6.51
CA ARG A 427 -21.15 5.04 6.79
C ARG A 427 -21.55 3.56 6.76
N SER A 428 -20.94 2.77 5.89
CA SER A 428 -21.21 1.33 5.79
C SER A 428 -20.65 0.55 6.98
N ILE A 429 -19.53 1.01 7.56
CA ILE A 429 -18.88 0.39 8.72
C ILE A 429 -19.63 0.75 10.01
N SER A 430 -19.89 2.04 10.23
CA SER A 430 -20.66 2.50 11.37
C SER A 430 -21.26 3.89 11.08
N PRO A 431 -22.57 4.09 11.30
CA PRO A 431 -23.25 5.32 10.92
C PRO A 431 -22.80 6.56 11.72
N GLY A 432 -22.12 6.37 12.86
CA GLY A 432 -21.60 7.46 13.69
C GLY A 432 -20.22 7.99 13.26
N LEU A 433 -19.57 7.37 12.29
CA LEU A 433 -18.26 7.81 11.81
C LEU A 433 -18.39 9.08 10.96
N GLN A 434 -17.48 10.03 11.20
CA GLN A 434 -17.37 11.27 10.43
C GLN A 434 -15.91 11.61 10.18
N MET A 435 -15.62 12.12 8.99
CA MET A 435 -14.26 12.33 8.47
C MET A 435 -13.40 11.07 8.50
N PHE A 436 -14.03 9.92 8.20
CA PHE A 436 -13.35 8.64 8.07
C PHE A 436 -12.31 8.69 6.94
N GLY A 437 -11.05 8.40 7.25
CA GLY A 437 -9.94 8.51 6.31
C GLY A 437 -9.09 9.77 6.47
N GLN A 438 -9.29 10.55 7.53
CA GLN A 438 -8.41 11.70 7.85
C GLN A 438 -6.98 11.25 8.20
N SER A 439 -6.85 10.10 8.85
CA SER A 439 -5.56 9.49 9.16
C SER A 439 -5.65 7.99 8.98
N ILE A 440 -4.56 7.39 8.51
CA ILE A 440 -4.48 5.96 8.19
C ILE A 440 -3.12 5.45 8.66
N SER A 441 -3.11 4.27 9.27
CA SER A 441 -1.91 3.53 9.64
C SER A 441 -2.07 2.07 9.20
N GLY A 442 -0.97 1.43 8.83
CA GLY A 442 -0.90 0.00 8.52
C GLY A 442 0.49 -0.56 8.76
N LYS A 443 0.84 -1.64 8.04
CA LYS A 443 2.10 -2.41 8.13
C LYS A 443 2.30 -3.21 9.41
N VAL A 444 1.31 -3.28 10.30
CA VAL A 444 1.41 -4.07 11.54
C VAL A 444 0.32 -5.12 11.54
N ASP A 445 0.70 -6.36 11.85
CA ASP A 445 -0.24 -7.43 12.13
C ASP A 445 -0.80 -7.24 13.55
N MET A 446 -2.06 -6.79 13.63
CA MET A 446 -2.75 -6.39 14.85
C MET A 446 -3.65 -7.48 15.42
N ASP A 447 -3.79 -8.65 14.78
CA ASP A 447 -4.54 -9.80 15.29
C ASP A 447 -3.72 -11.12 15.36
N GLY A 448 -2.54 -11.14 14.76
CA GLY A 448 -1.62 -12.28 14.76
C GLY A 448 -1.90 -13.33 13.70
N ASN A 449 -2.56 -12.97 12.60
CA ASN A 449 -2.86 -13.88 11.49
C ASN A 449 -1.82 -13.86 10.35
N GLY A 450 -0.73 -13.11 10.53
CA GLY A 450 0.37 -13.03 9.56
C GLY A 450 0.19 -12.00 8.45
N TYR A 451 -0.94 -11.29 8.40
CA TYR A 451 -1.22 -10.20 7.46
C TYR A 451 -1.21 -8.86 8.19
N ALA A 452 -0.80 -7.80 7.50
CA ALA A 452 -0.89 -6.45 8.06
C ALA A 452 -2.34 -5.99 8.09
N ASP A 453 -2.74 -5.34 9.17
CA ASP A 453 -4.07 -4.77 9.35
C ASP A 453 -4.07 -3.27 9.00
N VAL A 454 -5.26 -2.66 8.98
CA VAL A 454 -5.43 -1.25 8.64
C VAL A 454 -6.25 -0.53 9.70
N THR A 455 -5.68 0.55 10.24
CA THR A 455 -6.34 1.44 11.19
C THR A 455 -6.66 2.78 10.56
N ILE A 456 -7.90 3.25 10.71
CA ILE A 456 -8.41 4.48 10.09
C ILE A 456 -9.04 5.38 11.16
N GLY A 457 -8.64 6.66 11.16
CA GLY A 457 -9.18 7.69 12.03
C GLY A 457 -10.42 8.39 11.45
N ALA A 458 -11.38 8.70 12.32
CA ALA A 458 -12.61 9.44 12.04
C ALA A 458 -12.82 10.52 13.12
N PHE A 459 -11.98 11.56 13.08
CA PHE A 459 -11.81 12.47 14.21
C PHE A 459 -13.03 13.33 14.56
N MET A 460 -13.89 13.65 13.58
CA MET A 460 -15.13 14.39 13.85
C MET A 460 -16.16 13.52 14.59
N GLY A 461 -16.08 12.20 14.44
CA GLY A 461 -16.85 11.24 15.23
C GLY A 461 -16.12 10.79 16.50
N ASP A 462 -14.99 11.42 16.86
CA ASP A 462 -14.10 11.05 17.97
C ASP A 462 -13.84 9.53 18.05
N SER A 463 -13.62 8.90 16.89
CA SER A 463 -13.56 7.45 16.75
C SER A 463 -12.40 6.99 15.86
N VAL A 464 -11.94 5.76 16.11
CA VAL A 464 -10.93 5.06 15.30
C VAL A 464 -11.43 3.67 15.00
N VAL A 465 -11.20 3.19 13.78
CA VAL A 465 -11.60 1.86 13.32
C VAL A 465 -10.36 1.06 12.98
N LEU A 466 -10.23 -0.13 13.57
CA LEU A 466 -9.28 -1.15 13.15
C LEU A 466 -10.03 -2.18 12.29
N LEU A 467 -9.57 -2.34 11.06
CA LEU A 467 -10.05 -3.33 10.10
C LEU A 467 -8.99 -4.42 9.95
N ARG A 468 -9.43 -5.68 10.07
CA ARG A 468 -8.53 -6.83 10.02
C ARG A 468 -8.43 -7.39 8.62
N SER A 469 -7.24 -7.79 8.22
CA SER A 469 -7.00 -8.48 6.96
C SER A 469 -7.36 -9.95 7.07
N ARG A 470 -7.92 -10.53 6.01
CA ARG A 470 -8.25 -11.95 5.90
C ARG A 470 -7.13 -12.66 5.16
N PRO A 471 -6.79 -13.91 5.55
CA PRO A 471 -5.78 -14.67 4.83
C PRO A 471 -6.16 -14.89 3.37
N VAL A 472 -5.18 -14.76 2.48
CA VAL A 472 -5.34 -14.88 1.03
C VAL A 472 -4.82 -16.24 0.54
N ILE A 473 -5.67 -16.98 -0.17
CA ILE A 473 -5.27 -18.20 -0.88
C ILE A 473 -5.07 -17.89 -2.36
N THR A 474 -3.93 -18.27 -2.93
CA THR A 474 -3.73 -18.28 -4.38
C THR A 474 -4.01 -19.68 -4.91
N VAL A 475 -4.96 -19.79 -5.84
CA VAL A 475 -5.31 -21.06 -6.50
C VAL A 475 -4.81 -21.01 -7.95
N ASP A 476 -3.80 -21.83 -8.23
CA ASP A 476 -3.28 -22.07 -9.57
C ASP A 476 -4.15 -23.12 -10.28
N VAL A 477 -4.82 -22.74 -11.37
CA VAL A 477 -5.70 -23.63 -12.14
C VAL A 477 -5.10 -23.90 -13.52
N SER A 478 -4.89 -25.18 -13.83
CA SER A 478 -4.39 -25.68 -15.11
C SER A 478 -5.44 -26.57 -15.78
N ILE A 479 -5.78 -26.27 -17.03
CA ILE A 479 -6.76 -27.04 -17.81
C ILE A 479 -6.05 -27.67 -19.01
N PHE A 480 -6.01 -29.00 -19.05
CA PHE A 480 -5.43 -29.78 -20.13
C PHE A 480 -6.53 -30.28 -21.07
N LEU A 481 -6.39 -29.91 -22.34
CA LEU A 481 -7.26 -30.29 -23.46
C LEU A 481 -6.43 -31.02 -24.54
N PRO A 482 -7.05 -31.90 -25.34
CA PRO A 482 -6.37 -32.46 -26.50
C PRO A 482 -6.10 -31.37 -27.55
N VAL A 483 -5.00 -31.52 -28.28
CA VAL A 483 -4.56 -30.57 -29.32
C VAL A 483 -5.57 -30.48 -30.48
N SER A 484 -6.25 -31.58 -30.79
CA SER A 484 -7.30 -31.61 -31.80
C SER A 484 -8.30 -32.70 -31.47
N ILE A 485 -9.53 -32.53 -31.97
CA ILE A 485 -10.61 -33.51 -31.83
C ILE A 485 -10.87 -34.07 -33.23
N ASN A 486 -10.58 -35.35 -33.42
CA ASN A 486 -10.90 -36.03 -34.68
C ASN A 486 -12.37 -36.44 -34.67
N ILE A 487 -13.20 -35.71 -35.42
CA ILE A 487 -14.65 -35.91 -35.50
C ILE A 487 -14.99 -37.12 -36.41
N SER A 488 -14.00 -37.64 -37.16
CA SER A 488 -14.20 -38.76 -38.10
C SER A 488 -14.10 -40.14 -37.44
N VAL A 489 -13.49 -40.24 -36.25
CA VAL A 489 -13.28 -41.51 -35.55
C VAL A 489 -13.91 -41.43 -34.17
N PRO A 490 -15.06 -42.08 -33.92
CA PRO A 490 -15.70 -42.08 -32.61
C PRO A 490 -14.77 -42.72 -31.58
N GLN A 491 -14.48 -41.97 -30.51
CA GLN A 491 -13.53 -42.36 -29.45
C GLN A 491 -14.25 -42.95 -28.22
N CYS A 492 -15.56 -42.73 -28.07
CA CYS A 492 -16.34 -43.23 -26.94
C CYS A 492 -17.59 -43.99 -27.39
N HIS A 493 -18.01 -44.93 -26.53
CA HIS A 493 -19.25 -45.67 -26.66
C HIS A 493 -20.16 -45.30 -25.49
N GLU A 494 -21.35 -44.77 -25.79
CA GLU A 494 -22.40 -44.54 -24.80
C GLU A 494 -23.62 -45.39 -25.21
N GLY A 495 -23.76 -46.57 -24.59
CA GLY A 495 -24.74 -47.58 -25.02
C GLY A 495 -24.47 -48.09 -26.45
N HIS A 496 -25.45 -47.94 -27.35
CA HIS A 496 -25.35 -48.33 -28.76
C HIS A 496 -24.93 -47.19 -29.71
N GLN A 497 -24.61 -45.99 -29.20
CA GLN A 497 -24.21 -44.85 -30.03
C GLN A 497 -22.70 -44.61 -29.97
N ASN A 498 -22.09 -44.54 -31.15
CA ASN A 498 -20.70 -44.16 -31.34
C ASN A 498 -20.61 -42.64 -31.35
N LEU A 499 -19.94 -42.07 -30.34
CA LEU A 499 -19.86 -40.63 -30.12
C LEU A 499 -18.42 -40.14 -30.15
N ASN A 500 -18.25 -38.90 -30.62
CA ASN A 500 -16.98 -38.20 -30.53
C ASN A 500 -16.88 -37.59 -29.14
N CYS A 501 -15.85 -37.98 -28.41
CA CYS A 501 -15.59 -37.51 -27.06
C CYS A 501 -14.13 -37.10 -26.92
N PHE A 502 -13.84 -36.34 -25.88
CA PHE A 502 -12.48 -36.07 -25.47
C PHE A 502 -12.37 -35.91 -23.95
N ASN A 503 -11.17 -36.15 -23.44
CA ASN A 503 -10.89 -35.99 -22.02
C ASN A 503 -10.37 -34.59 -21.72
N ILE A 504 -10.86 -34.04 -20.62
CA ILE A 504 -10.48 -32.75 -20.05
C ILE A 504 -9.89 -33.06 -18.68
N THR A 505 -8.69 -32.58 -18.41
CA THR A 505 -8.11 -32.70 -17.07
C THR A 505 -8.00 -31.31 -16.47
N VAL A 506 -8.65 -31.11 -15.33
CA VAL A 506 -8.54 -29.87 -14.56
C VAL A 506 -7.67 -30.17 -13.36
N CYS A 507 -6.51 -29.52 -13.29
CA CYS A 507 -5.60 -29.60 -12.16
C CYS A 507 -5.67 -28.29 -11.39
N MET A 508 -5.73 -28.40 -10.07
CA MET A 508 -5.77 -27.28 -9.16
C MET A 508 -4.70 -27.47 -8.10
N HIS A 509 -4.02 -26.39 -7.78
CA HIS A 509 -3.00 -26.30 -6.76
C HIS A 509 -3.27 -25.02 -5.96
N PHE A 510 -3.24 -25.08 -4.64
CA PHE A 510 -3.36 -23.86 -3.83
C PHE A 510 -2.20 -23.70 -2.86
N ARG A 511 -1.90 -22.43 -2.61
CA ARG A 511 -0.90 -21.93 -1.68
C ARG A 511 -1.47 -20.71 -0.95
N GLY A 512 -0.92 -20.39 0.20
CA GLY A 512 -1.28 -19.21 0.98
C GLY A 512 -0.46 -19.18 2.27
N ARG A 513 -0.38 -18.00 2.87
CA ARG A 513 0.31 -17.79 4.14
C ARG A 513 -0.69 -17.92 5.29
N GLU A 514 -0.32 -18.69 6.32
CA GLU A 514 -1.19 -18.94 7.50
C GLU A 514 -2.61 -19.45 7.17
N VAL A 515 -2.70 -20.30 6.14
CA VAL A 515 -3.96 -20.91 5.70
C VAL A 515 -4.11 -22.34 6.25
N PRO A 516 -5.36 -22.85 6.39
CA PRO A 516 -5.60 -24.23 6.75
C PRO A 516 -4.93 -25.22 5.79
N GLY A 517 -4.57 -26.40 6.29
CA GLY A 517 -3.89 -27.44 5.50
C GLY A 517 -4.74 -28.06 4.40
N GLU A 518 -6.07 -27.91 4.46
CA GLU A 518 -7.03 -28.43 3.49
C GLU A 518 -8.14 -27.41 3.24
N ILE A 519 -8.57 -27.26 1.99
CA ILE A 519 -9.69 -26.40 1.59
C ILE A 519 -10.65 -27.16 0.67
N GLU A 520 -11.93 -26.83 0.76
CA GLU A 520 -12.93 -27.32 -0.20
C GLU A 520 -13.26 -26.24 -1.22
N LEU A 521 -12.98 -26.53 -2.49
CA LEU A 521 -13.29 -25.64 -3.60
C LEU A 521 -14.51 -26.15 -4.38
N LEU A 522 -15.54 -25.32 -4.46
CA LEU A 522 -16.63 -25.51 -5.41
C LEU A 522 -16.25 -24.87 -6.73
N TYR A 523 -16.50 -25.56 -7.85
CA TYR A 523 -16.27 -24.99 -9.17
C TYR A 523 -17.22 -25.54 -10.23
N ASN A 524 -17.46 -24.72 -11.24
CA ASN A 524 -18.36 -25.02 -12.35
C ASN A 524 -17.58 -25.14 -13.65
N LEU A 525 -17.73 -26.28 -14.32
CA LEU A 525 -17.27 -26.51 -15.68
C LEU A 525 -18.41 -26.19 -16.66
N THR A 526 -18.18 -25.26 -17.57
CA THR A 526 -19.17 -24.86 -18.59
C THR A 526 -18.62 -25.11 -19.98
N ALA A 527 -19.41 -25.77 -20.82
CA ALA A 527 -19.09 -26.02 -22.22
C ALA A 527 -19.61 -24.89 -23.14
N ASP A 528 -18.80 -24.50 -24.12
CA ASP A 528 -19.10 -23.59 -25.23
C ASP A 528 -19.66 -22.24 -24.77
N VAL A 529 -18.93 -21.56 -23.85
CA VAL A 529 -19.39 -20.33 -23.19
C VAL A 529 -19.73 -19.22 -24.19
N ASP A 530 -18.94 -19.04 -25.24
CA ASP A 530 -19.16 -18.00 -26.25
C ASP A 530 -20.50 -18.17 -26.97
N LYS A 531 -20.87 -19.43 -27.27
CA LYS A 531 -22.16 -19.75 -27.89
C LYS A 531 -23.30 -19.55 -26.91
N ARG A 532 -23.11 -19.94 -25.65
CA ARG A 532 -24.11 -19.76 -24.59
C ARG A 532 -24.42 -18.29 -24.32
N GLN A 533 -23.41 -17.42 -24.29
CA GLN A 533 -23.61 -15.97 -24.16
C GLN A 533 -24.41 -15.39 -25.34
N LYS A 534 -24.32 -16.01 -26.52
CA LYS A 534 -25.08 -15.65 -27.72
C LYS A 534 -26.40 -16.41 -27.87
N SER A 535 -26.85 -17.11 -26.82
CA SER A 535 -28.06 -17.96 -26.81
C SER A 535 -28.08 -19.03 -27.91
N GLN A 536 -26.91 -19.50 -28.34
CA GLN A 536 -26.75 -20.58 -29.31
C GLN A 536 -26.59 -21.93 -28.63
N PRO A 537 -27.06 -23.03 -29.25
CA PRO A 537 -26.90 -24.36 -28.68
C PRO A 537 -25.41 -24.75 -28.60
N SER A 538 -24.99 -25.19 -27.41
CA SER A 538 -23.63 -25.68 -27.18
C SER A 538 -23.33 -26.90 -28.04
N ARG A 539 -22.13 -26.91 -28.64
CA ARG A 539 -21.60 -28.04 -29.42
C ARG A 539 -21.18 -29.22 -28.55
N ILE A 540 -20.92 -28.97 -27.27
CA ILE A 540 -20.32 -29.92 -26.34
C ILE A 540 -21.20 -30.06 -25.10
N TYR A 541 -21.31 -31.28 -24.61
CA TYR A 541 -22.04 -31.60 -23.38
C TYR A 541 -21.26 -32.59 -22.51
N PHE A 542 -21.56 -32.55 -21.21
CA PHE A 542 -21.14 -33.53 -20.24
C PHE A 542 -22.33 -34.43 -19.90
N THR A 543 -22.05 -35.59 -19.33
CA THR A 543 -23.08 -36.53 -18.90
C THR A 543 -23.01 -36.71 -17.38
N GLN A 544 -24.13 -36.47 -16.71
CA GLN A 544 -24.27 -36.66 -15.26
C GLN A 544 -25.61 -37.34 -14.98
N ALA A 545 -25.56 -38.50 -14.31
CA ALA A 545 -26.73 -39.34 -14.04
C ALA A 545 -27.61 -39.62 -15.28
N GLY A 546 -27.00 -39.79 -16.46
CA GLY A 546 -27.70 -40.08 -17.72
C GLY A 546 -28.32 -38.86 -18.44
N SER A 547 -28.20 -37.65 -17.87
CA SER A 547 -28.70 -36.41 -18.48
C SER A 547 -27.59 -35.64 -19.21
N GLN A 548 -27.91 -35.05 -20.37
CA GLN A 548 -27.00 -34.17 -21.12
C GLN A 548 -26.99 -32.79 -20.49
N ILE A 549 -25.87 -32.41 -19.87
CA ILE A 549 -25.69 -31.12 -19.22
C ILE A 549 -24.63 -30.29 -19.94
N SER A 550 -24.81 -28.97 -19.99
CA SER A 550 -23.85 -28.03 -20.57
C SER A 550 -22.97 -27.36 -19.52
N GLN A 551 -23.35 -27.49 -18.25
CA GLN A 551 -22.66 -26.97 -17.09
C GLN A 551 -22.71 -28.02 -16.00
N MET A 552 -21.60 -28.22 -15.31
CA MET A 552 -21.47 -29.18 -14.23
C MET A 552 -20.83 -28.50 -13.03
N ASN A 553 -21.42 -28.69 -11.86
CA ASN A 553 -20.90 -28.20 -10.60
C ASN A 553 -20.14 -29.34 -9.91
N GLN A 554 -18.95 -29.05 -9.42
CA GLN A 554 -18.05 -30.02 -8.79
C GLN A 554 -17.49 -29.45 -7.50
N GLN A 555 -17.16 -30.36 -6.59
CA GLN A 555 -16.53 -30.07 -5.32
C GLN A 555 -15.20 -30.82 -5.27
N LEU A 556 -14.14 -30.11 -4.92
CA LEU A 556 -12.79 -30.65 -4.85
C LEU A 556 -12.16 -30.24 -3.53
N SER A 557 -11.85 -31.22 -2.69
CA SER A 557 -10.98 -30.98 -1.54
C SER A 557 -9.52 -30.95 -1.99
N LEU A 558 -8.81 -29.87 -1.68
CA LEU A 558 -7.41 -29.65 -2.00
C LEU A 558 -6.59 -29.63 -0.71
N GLU A 559 -5.39 -30.21 -0.76
CA GLU A 559 -4.38 -30.12 0.32
C GLU A 559 -3.32 -29.07 -0.03
N ILE A 560 -2.82 -28.35 0.98
CA ILE A 560 -1.87 -27.26 0.78
C ILE A 560 -0.61 -27.73 0.06
N ASN A 561 -0.15 -26.95 -0.93
CA ASN A 561 1.03 -27.24 -1.74
C ASN A 561 0.96 -28.58 -2.51
N ARG A 562 -0.22 -29.18 -2.67
CA ARG A 562 -0.42 -30.41 -3.46
C ARG A 562 -1.34 -30.13 -4.63
N GLU A 563 -0.91 -30.53 -5.82
CA GLU A 563 -1.76 -30.48 -7.01
C GLU A 563 -2.72 -31.67 -7.01
N LYS A 564 -4.00 -31.38 -7.28
CA LYS A 564 -5.03 -32.41 -7.46
C LYS A 564 -5.72 -32.22 -8.80
N CYS A 565 -5.78 -33.30 -9.56
CA CYS A 565 -6.36 -33.30 -10.90
C CYS A 565 -7.65 -34.13 -10.94
N GLN A 566 -8.68 -33.60 -11.58
CA GLN A 566 -9.90 -34.32 -11.91
C GLN A 566 -10.06 -34.43 -13.43
N ARG A 567 -10.42 -35.63 -13.89
CA ARG A 567 -10.60 -35.95 -15.30
C ARG A 567 -12.08 -36.03 -15.63
N TYR A 568 -12.47 -35.38 -16.71
CA TYR A 568 -13.82 -35.31 -17.23
C TYR A 568 -13.85 -35.75 -18.68
N THR A 569 -14.93 -36.42 -19.08
CA THR A 569 -15.17 -36.76 -20.49
C THR A 569 -16.27 -35.87 -21.02
N ALA A 570 -15.99 -35.16 -22.10
CA ALA A 570 -16.95 -34.32 -22.80
C ALA A 570 -17.27 -34.91 -24.17
N TYR A 571 -18.52 -34.76 -24.58
CA TYR A 571 -19.08 -35.32 -25.80
C TYR A 571 -19.47 -34.22 -26.78
N VAL A 572 -19.24 -34.48 -28.07
CA VAL A 572 -19.60 -33.57 -29.16
C VAL A 572 -20.98 -33.98 -29.70
N LYS A 573 -21.91 -33.03 -29.83
CA LYS A 573 -23.24 -33.29 -30.37
C LYS A 573 -23.19 -33.66 -31.86
N SER A 574 -23.82 -34.77 -32.22
CA SER A 574 -24.02 -35.20 -33.60
C SER A 574 -25.24 -34.51 -34.20
N SER A 575 -25.11 -33.27 -34.67
CA SER A 575 -26.18 -32.61 -35.43
C SER A 575 -25.65 -31.51 -36.36
N GLY A 576 -25.66 -31.77 -37.66
CA GLY A 576 -25.96 -30.81 -38.74
C GLY A 576 -25.24 -29.46 -38.81
N TYR A 577 -24.02 -29.29 -38.31
CA TYR A 577 -23.32 -28.01 -38.44
C TYR A 577 -22.65 -27.88 -39.81
N ARG A 578 -23.28 -27.10 -40.70
CA ARG A 578 -22.59 -26.40 -41.79
C ARG A 578 -21.51 -25.51 -41.17
N GLU A 579 -20.34 -25.53 -41.80
CA GLU A 579 -19.11 -24.82 -41.48
C GLU A 579 -19.29 -23.57 -40.61
N SER A 580 -18.55 -23.50 -39.49
CA SER A 580 -18.21 -22.22 -38.89
C SER A 580 -16.76 -22.25 -38.39
N PRO A 581 -15.86 -21.40 -38.93
CA PRO A 581 -14.41 -21.51 -38.75
C PRO A 581 -13.89 -20.83 -37.46
N HIS A 582 -14.68 -20.76 -36.40
CA HIS A 582 -14.30 -20.04 -35.18
C HIS A 582 -14.06 -21.00 -33.99
N PRO A 583 -12.79 -21.29 -33.64
CA PRO A 583 -12.42 -22.13 -32.50
C PRO A 583 -12.31 -21.31 -31.21
N LYS A 584 -13.26 -20.41 -30.94
CA LYS A 584 -13.22 -19.59 -29.71
C LYS A 584 -14.06 -20.25 -28.60
N GLY A 585 -13.45 -20.41 -27.42
CA GLY A 585 -14.10 -20.71 -26.13
C GLY A 585 -14.83 -22.05 -26.00
N ILE A 586 -14.10 -23.18 -25.93
CA ILE A 586 -14.72 -24.53 -25.83
C ILE A 586 -15.13 -24.90 -24.39
N ILE A 587 -14.30 -24.64 -23.38
CA ILE A 587 -14.58 -24.97 -21.97
C ILE A 587 -14.13 -23.83 -21.08
N HIS A 588 -14.94 -23.51 -20.08
CA HIS A 588 -14.66 -22.51 -19.07
C HIS A 588 -14.82 -23.13 -17.68
N VAL A 589 -13.89 -22.83 -16.78
CA VAL A 589 -14.01 -23.14 -15.37
C VAL A 589 -14.31 -21.84 -14.63
N SER A 590 -15.43 -21.80 -13.94
CA SER A 590 -15.80 -20.68 -13.05
C SER A 590 -16.03 -21.23 -11.66
N ALA A 591 -15.29 -20.78 -10.66
CA ALA A 591 -15.71 -20.97 -9.27
C ALA A 591 -16.94 -20.08 -8.98
N PRO A 592 -17.95 -20.54 -8.20
CA PRO A 592 -18.96 -19.63 -7.66
C PRO A 592 -18.27 -18.53 -6.85
N ARG A 593 -18.88 -17.34 -6.83
CA ARG A 593 -18.49 -16.25 -5.92
C ARG A 593 -18.41 -16.82 -4.50
N TYR A 594 -17.38 -16.41 -3.76
CA TYR A 594 -17.13 -16.78 -2.37
C TYR A 594 -18.41 -16.72 -1.52
N GLU A 595 -19.04 -17.87 -1.32
CA GLU A 595 -20.12 -18.07 -0.34
C GLU A 595 -20.06 -19.45 0.34
N ALA A 596 -19.09 -20.31 0.00
CA ALA A 596 -19.07 -21.68 0.52
C ALA A 596 -17.67 -22.32 0.53
N CYS A 597 -16.79 -21.84 1.41
CA CYS A 597 -15.94 -22.76 2.16
C CYS A 597 -16.70 -23.04 3.47
N LYS A 598 -17.29 -24.24 3.62
CA LYS A 598 -17.97 -24.61 4.86
C LYS A 598 -16.94 -24.89 5.95
N PHE A 599 -16.57 -23.86 6.69
CA PHE A 599 -15.94 -23.97 8.01
C PHE A 599 -16.73 -23.08 8.99
N PRO A 600 -16.75 -23.39 10.30
CA PRO A 600 -17.33 -22.47 11.28
C PRO A 600 -16.58 -21.12 11.19
N PRO A 601 -17.26 -19.99 11.46
CA PRO A 601 -16.83 -18.65 11.02
C PRO A 601 -15.51 -18.20 11.69
N PRO A 602 -14.73 -17.24 11.12
CA PRO A 602 -14.88 -16.48 9.86
C PRO A 602 -13.52 -16.29 9.12
N PHE A 603 -13.03 -17.17 8.23
CA PHE A 603 -11.67 -16.99 7.70
C PHE A 603 -11.50 -17.53 6.26
N LEU A 604 -10.86 -16.74 5.39
CA LEU A 604 -10.29 -17.04 4.04
C LEU A 604 -10.97 -16.32 2.87
N MET A 605 -10.11 -15.74 2.03
CA MET A 605 -10.44 -15.18 0.71
C MET A 605 -9.41 -15.69 -0.31
N GLY A 606 -9.73 -15.77 -1.60
CA GLY A 606 -8.77 -16.30 -2.57
C GLY A 606 -8.79 -15.72 -3.96
N VAL A 607 -7.59 -15.75 -4.55
CA VAL A 607 -7.20 -15.19 -5.83
C VAL A 607 -6.91 -16.36 -6.77
N PHE A 608 -7.57 -16.38 -7.93
CA PHE A 608 -7.34 -17.41 -8.95
C PHE A 608 -6.27 -16.92 -9.93
N ARG A 609 -5.15 -17.64 -10.00
CA ARG A 609 -4.09 -17.39 -11.00
C ARG A 609 -4.11 -18.51 -12.03
N LEU A 610 -4.30 -18.18 -13.30
CA LEU A 610 -4.32 -19.17 -14.37
C LEU A 610 -2.90 -19.31 -14.94
N VAL A 611 -2.27 -20.47 -14.78
CA VAL A 611 -0.99 -20.76 -15.44
C VAL A 611 -1.29 -21.45 -16.77
N HIS A 612 -1.08 -20.73 -17.87
CA HIS A 612 -1.17 -21.32 -19.20
C HIS A 612 0.07 -22.15 -19.52
N CYS A 613 0.05 -23.43 -19.16
CA CYS A 613 1.13 -24.35 -19.51
C CYS A 613 0.88 -25.01 -20.88
N GLY A 614 1.05 -24.23 -21.94
CA GLY A 614 1.17 -24.76 -23.30
C GLY A 614 2.59 -25.26 -23.56
N ARG A 615 3.00 -26.38 -22.95
CA ARG A 615 4.03 -27.36 -23.43
C ARG A 615 4.57 -28.19 -22.27
N GLN A 616 4.36 -29.51 -22.34
CA GLN A 616 5.38 -30.49 -21.99
C GLN A 616 5.01 -31.85 -22.62
N SER A 617 5.86 -32.31 -23.53
CA SER A 617 6.06 -33.74 -23.78
C SER A 617 7.55 -33.96 -24.00
N PRO A 618 8.14 -35.03 -23.44
CA PRO A 618 9.59 -35.24 -23.41
C PRO A 618 10.05 -35.66 -24.79
N GLN A 619 10.97 -34.91 -25.40
CA GLN A 619 11.68 -35.40 -26.58
C GLN A 619 13.04 -35.98 -26.18
N LEU A 620 13.15 -37.29 -26.42
CA LEU A 620 14.41 -38.00 -26.62
C LEU A 620 15.37 -37.15 -27.46
N SER A 621 16.52 -36.84 -26.88
CA SER A 621 17.68 -36.32 -27.59
C SER A 621 18.19 -37.36 -28.60
N ARG A 622 17.99 -37.09 -29.89
CA ARG A 622 18.82 -37.65 -30.97
C ARG A 622 19.75 -36.56 -31.49
N LEU A 623 21.05 -36.88 -31.43
CA LEU A 623 22.20 -36.16 -31.97
C LEU A 623 22.02 -35.76 -33.44
N PRO A 624 22.64 -34.64 -33.86
CA PRO A 624 23.26 -34.52 -35.16
C PRO A 624 24.77 -34.82 -35.08
N THR A 625 25.22 -35.52 -36.11
CA THR A 625 26.56 -36.01 -36.41
C THR A 625 27.61 -34.93 -36.68
N ASP A 626 28.81 -35.20 -36.18
CA ASP A 626 30.16 -34.99 -36.74
C ASP A 626 30.56 -33.66 -37.39
N SER A 627 31.52 -32.99 -36.76
CA SER A 627 32.94 -32.90 -37.21
C SER A 627 33.63 -31.80 -36.38
N THR A 628 34.60 -32.07 -35.51
CA THR A 628 36.00 -32.29 -35.90
C THR A 628 36.87 -32.57 -34.66
N LYS A 629 37.98 -33.25 -34.94
CA LYS A 629 39.03 -33.87 -34.11
C LYS A 629 39.61 -33.07 -32.93
N ALA A 630 40.01 -33.85 -31.93
CA ALA A 630 40.80 -33.51 -30.75
C ALA A 630 42.28 -33.19 -31.02
N ALA A 631 42.87 -32.42 -30.10
CA ALA A 631 44.08 -32.74 -29.30
C ALA A 631 45.12 -31.59 -29.20
N GLU A 632 45.44 -31.28 -27.93
CA GLU A 632 46.75 -30.88 -27.37
C GLU A 632 47.57 -29.75 -28.01
N HIS A 633 47.83 -28.65 -27.25
CA HIS A 633 49.12 -28.37 -26.58
C HIS A 633 49.26 -26.91 -26.09
N ARG A 634 49.71 -26.79 -24.83
CA ARG A 634 50.73 -25.88 -24.24
C ARG A 634 50.95 -24.43 -24.75
N HIS A 635 51.02 -23.56 -23.72
CA HIS A 635 51.99 -22.48 -23.46
C HIS A 635 51.86 -21.07 -24.08
N ASN A 636 51.84 -20.12 -23.14
CA ASN A 636 52.58 -18.86 -23.03
C ASN A 636 52.31 -17.65 -23.94
N ASN A 637 52.13 -16.53 -23.20
CA ASN A 637 52.77 -15.22 -23.34
C ASN A 637 52.11 -14.10 -24.16
N ARG A 638 51.90 -13.01 -23.40
CA ARG A 638 52.28 -11.60 -23.65
C ARG A 638 51.38 -10.70 -24.51
N HIS A 639 51.09 -9.56 -23.87
CA HIS A 639 51.07 -8.19 -24.40
C HIS A 639 49.92 -7.83 -25.35
N ASN A 640 49.43 -6.60 -25.45
CA ASN A 640 49.45 -5.33 -24.70
C ASN A 640 48.61 -4.35 -25.58
N LYS A 641 48.11 -3.26 -24.98
CA LYS A 641 47.68 -1.99 -25.59
C LYS A 641 46.30 -1.85 -26.27
N ASN A 642 45.47 -1.04 -25.61
CA ASN A 642 44.87 0.25 -26.02
C ASN A 642 44.80 0.58 -27.53
N CYS A 643 43.63 1.08 -27.98
CA CYS A 643 43.44 2.48 -28.41
C CYS A 643 41.96 2.84 -28.64
N GLU A 644 41.65 4.08 -28.27
CA GLU A 644 40.45 4.88 -28.59
C GLU A 644 40.41 5.31 -30.08
N THR A 645 39.21 5.70 -30.55
CA THR A 645 38.82 6.92 -31.34
C THR A 645 37.46 6.63 -32.02
N THR A 646 36.34 7.36 -31.81
CA THR A 646 35.91 8.66 -32.41
C THR A 646 36.21 8.72 -33.92
N GLU A 647 35.37 9.09 -34.89
CA GLU A 647 34.19 9.95 -35.11
C GLU A 647 33.33 9.25 -36.20
N SER A 648 32.05 9.52 -36.43
CA SER A 648 31.42 10.80 -36.81
C SER A 648 29.89 10.70 -36.72
#